data_AF-A0A496R5C8-F1
#
_entry.id   AF-A0A496R5C8-F1
#
_cell.length_a   1.000
_cell.length_b   1.000
_cell.length_c   1.000
_cell.angle_alpha   90.00
_cell.angle_beta   90.00
_cell.angle_gamma   90.00
#
_symmetry.space_group_name_H-M   'P 1'
#
loop_
_entity.id
_entity.type
_entity.pdbx_description
1 polymer ?
#
loop_
_entity_poly.entity_id
_entity_poly.type
_entity_poly.pdbx_seq_one_letter_code
_entity_poly.pdbx_strand_id
1 'polypeptide(L)'
;RFLAEIKEKEGDIDTAVEYYKRAIHRYINKKLFSNEKDMWLKLVEYIPEETDFFFQIERKVSRVHSSERATQLLEAYYDKLKSLESWDKSIFVLKRILTYDPKNVVARKEITECFKNKYSGHSHLDEYIRLSNLNQSWRNVHEAIADFEKHISFDNGNFVWHRSWGIGRIREITGNSIIIDFARKRNHEMSLKMAVSALASLEKDHIWVLKSIWPKDKLKEKIKKDIPWALKVVIKSHNNSANMKQIKAELVPSILTAGEWASWSVEARKNLKEDPTFGNLPDQVDQFVIRDTPITLEEKSFNRFRAEKTFFGRLSIFKDFLESSDPESEYFSELFNYFTGFLRSYSAVNEFVMASYLLTGQVVEKYPFLDPKLNITFDELFEGIDDIETLFSKLDDPDLKKDLLINIKETTDQWPEYFSKLFPYYLNQYIIDELVKNGKQEILKSLYHNIIEKYKDKREAVIWLVRNTEEEAWSTEFGIPFEKVLISLIKLLEISFREINNRREVSFNRKINKQIQTILFKEKVLLNFVETSEEDSVNRIFSLINDIKDLDPSLKLDMKSKIMERFPKFKFFGGEEKETVSRGLIVTRDSYEEKQKQLKHILEVEIPLNSKEIGEAIELGDLKENAEYKAGKEKQELLNITVGKLKEDLEKATIFNANEIDTSRISFGTKVTLFNVNTEKEEVYSFMGPWESNPSENIISYLSPFGNKLWNHKAGETVSFTINERDYRYRIDKIDPLDF
;
A
#
# COMPACT_ATOMS: atom_id res chain seq x y z
N ARG A 1 39.87 -5.14 -12.77
CA ARG A 1 41.20 -5.79 -12.74
C ARG A 1 42.24 -4.91 -12.05
N PHE A 2 42.72 -3.81 -12.64
CA PHE A 2 43.78 -3.00 -12.00
C PHE A 2 43.46 -2.54 -10.57
N LEU A 3 42.23 -2.06 -10.31
CA LEU A 3 41.78 -1.72 -8.95
C LEU A 3 41.75 -2.92 -7.99
N ALA A 4 41.39 -4.11 -8.50
CA ALA A 4 41.39 -5.34 -7.72
C ALA A 4 42.82 -5.75 -7.34
N GLU A 5 43.75 -5.68 -8.30
CA GLU A 5 45.17 -5.99 -8.09
C GLU A 5 45.85 -5.02 -7.11
N ILE A 6 45.42 -3.75 -7.08
CA ILE A 6 45.87 -2.78 -6.07
C ILE A 6 45.37 -3.20 -4.68
N LYS A 7 44.07 -3.45 -4.54
CA LYS A 7 43.47 -3.85 -3.25
C LYS A 7 44.02 -5.16 -2.71
N GLU A 8 44.25 -6.12 -3.60
CA GLU A 8 44.90 -7.39 -3.27
C GLU A 8 46.33 -7.18 -2.74
N LYS A 9 47.11 -6.28 -3.35
CA LYS A 9 48.44 -5.91 -2.85
C LYS A 9 48.41 -5.14 -1.53
N GLU A 10 47.34 -4.41 -1.27
CA GLU A 10 47.07 -3.71 -0.01
C GLU A 10 46.58 -4.66 1.10
N GLY A 11 46.29 -5.93 0.78
CA GLY A 11 45.77 -6.93 1.73
C GLY A 11 44.26 -6.86 1.97
N ASP A 12 43.55 -5.99 1.26
CA ASP A 12 42.09 -5.82 1.33
C ASP A 12 41.41 -6.78 0.34
N ILE A 13 41.35 -8.05 0.74
CA ILE A 13 40.87 -9.15 -0.10
C ILE A 13 39.37 -9.05 -0.37
N ASP A 14 38.56 -8.62 0.59
CA ASP A 14 37.11 -8.51 0.43
C ASP A 14 36.77 -7.50 -0.68
N THR A 15 37.39 -6.31 -0.63
CA THR A 15 37.21 -5.29 -1.67
C THR A 15 37.82 -5.72 -3.01
N ALA A 16 38.95 -6.44 -2.99
CA ALA A 16 39.55 -6.98 -4.21
C ALA A 16 38.61 -7.99 -4.89
N VAL A 17 37.95 -8.87 -4.12
CA VAL A 17 36.97 -9.85 -4.60
C VAL A 17 35.79 -9.13 -5.25
N GLU A 18 35.25 -8.07 -4.65
CA GLU A 18 34.18 -7.28 -5.28
C GLU A 18 34.61 -6.73 -6.65
N TYR A 19 35.81 -6.16 -6.75
CA TYR A 19 36.33 -5.67 -8.02
C TYR A 19 36.61 -6.79 -9.03
N TYR A 20 36.99 -7.99 -8.57
CA TYR A 20 37.14 -9.16 -9.43
C TYR A 20 35.80 -9.67 -9.96
N LYS A 21 34.75 -9.72 -9.12
CA LYS A 21 33.37 -10.07 -9.53
C LYS A 21 32.85 -9.09 -10.60
N ARG A 22 33.09 -7.79 -10.45
CA ARG A 22 32.72 -6.79 -11.46
C ARG A 22 33.53 -6.96 -12.75
N ALA A 23 34.84 -7.19 -12.63
CA ALA A 23 35.72 -7.34 -13.79
C ALA A 23 35.35 -8.54 -14.67
N ILE A 24 35.02 -9.69 -14.08
CA ILE A 24 34.65 -10.88 -14.86
C ILE A 24 33.38 -10.63 -15.70
N HIS A 25 32.35 -9.96 -15.15
CA HIS A 25 31.16 -9.58 -15.91
C HIS A 25 31.48 -8.63 -17.07
N ARG A 26 32.33 -7.62 -16.86
CA ARG A 26 32.77 -6.72 -17.94
C ARG A 26 33.48 -7.48 -19.05
N TYR A 27 34.34 -8.44 -18.72
CA TYR A 27 35.06 -9.21 -19.73
C TYR A 27 34.14 -10.14 -20.52
N ILE A 28 33.14 -10.77 -19.87
CA ILE A 28 32.09 -11.55 -20.54
C ILE A 28 31.34 -10.70 -21.57
N ASN A 29 30.89 -9.51 -21.18
CA ASN A 29 30.17 -8.61 -22.08
C ASN A 29 31.05 -8.15 -23.26
N LYS A 30 32.35 -8.00 -23.04
CA LYS A 30 33.35 -7.68 -24.08
C LYS A 30 33.81 -8.90 -24.89
N LYS A 31 33.33 -10.11 -24.56
CA LYS A 31 33.72 -11.38 -25.19
C LYS A 31 35.23 -11.66 -25.11
N LEU A 32 35.86 -11.35 -23.98
CA LEU A 32 37.31 -11.52 -23.76
C LEU A 32 37.62 -12.71 -22.85
N PHE A 33 37.46 -13.93 -23.37
CA PHE A 33 37.54 -15.17 -22.57
C PHE A 33 38.86 -15.35 -21.78
N SER A 34 40.01 -14.95 -22.34
CA SER A 34 41.29 -15.08 -21.61
C SER A 34 41.27 -14.28 -20.31
N ASN A 35 40.71 -13.07 -20.34
CA ASN A 35 40.59 -12.22 -19.19
C ASN A 35 39.53 -12.73 -18.21
N GLU A 36 38.43 -13.30 -18.72
CA GLU A 36 37.41 -13.96 -17.89
C GLU A 36 38.01 -15.11 -17.10
N LYS A 37 38.82 -15.95 -17.76
CA LYS A 37 39.52 -17.08 -17.12
C LYS A 37 40.48 -16.63 -16.03
N ASP A 38 41.25 -15.57 -16.27
CA ASP A 38 42.15 -15.00 -15.25
C ASP A 38 41.37 -14.55 -14.00
N MET A 39 40.26 -13.82 -14.18
CA MET A 39 39.45 -13.37 -13.05
C MET A 39 38.73 -14.54 -12.36
N TRP A 40 38.29 -15.54 -13.12
CA TRP A 40 37.69 -16.74 -12.59
C TRP A 40 38.64 -17.48 -11.65
N LEU A 41 39.89 -17.69 -12.06
CA LEU A 41 40.89 -18.38 -11.23
C LEU A 41 41.15 -17.63 -9.92
N LYS A 42 41.24 -16.29 -9.97
CA LYS A 42 41.35 -15.46 -8.76
C LYS A 42 40.14 -15.61 -7.85
N LEU A 43 38.93 -15.58 -8.39
CA LEU A 43 37.71 -15.74 -7.60
C LEU A 43 37.60 -17.15 -7.01
N VAL A 44 37.96 -18.20 -7.75
CA VAL A 44 38.01 -19.58 -7.24
C VAL A 44 39.00 -19.72 -6.08
N GLU A 45 40.10 -18.96 -6.10
CA GLU A 45 41.08 -18.97 -5.02
C GLU A 45 40.51 -18.36 -3.72
N TYR A 46 39.81 -17.23 -3.83
CA TYR A 46 39.37 -16.43 -2.68
C TYR A 46 37.99 -16.78 -2.12
N ILE A 47 37.03 -17.13 -2.97
CA ILE A 47 35.63 -17.40 -2.57
C ILE A 47 35.11 -18.76 -3.05
N PRO A 48 35.87 -19.86 -2.92
CA PRO A 48 35.48 -21.17 -3.46
C PRO A 48 34.13 -21.68 -2.93
N GLU A 49 33.65 -21.17 -1.80
CA GLU A 49 32.38 -21.51 -1.19
C GLU A 49 31.15 -20.94 -1.91
N GLU A 50 31.27 -19.85 -2.68
CA GLU A 50 30.18 -19.15 -3.37
C GLU A 50 29.72 -19.85 -4.68
N THR A 51 29.28 -21.09 -4.57
CA THR A 51 28.89 -21.94 -5.73
C THR A 51 27.88 -21.29 -6.69
N ASP A 52 26.87 -20.60 -6.17
CA ASP A 52 25.83 -19.96 -6.97
C ASP A 52 26.39 -18.87 -7.91
N PHE A 53 27.36 -18.10 -7.43
CA PHE A 53 28.04 -17.07 -8.23
C PHE A 53 28.75 -17.72 -9.43
N PHE A 54 29.56 -18.75 -9.20
CA PHE A 54 30.26 -19.47 -10.27
C PHE A 54 29.28 -20.09 -11.27
N PHE A 55 28.15 -20.61 -10.80
CA PHE A 55 27.10 -21.17 -11.65
C PHE A 55 26.35 -20.14 -12.50
N GLN A 56 26.21 -18.91 -12.01
CA GLN A 56 25.69 -17.80 -12.81
C GLN A 56 26.68 -17.39 -13.90
N ILE A 57 27.94 -17.18 -13.55
CA ILE A 57 29.00 -16.81 -14.49
C ILE A 57 29.16 -17.86 -15.58
N GLU A 58 29.22 -19.14 -15.20
CA GLU A 58 29.32 -20.26 -16.11
C GLU A 58 28.19 -20.26 -17.15
N ARG A 59 26.92 -20.08 -16.73
CA ARG A 59 25.77 -20.01 -17.65
C ARG A 59 25.87 -18.85 -18.63
N LYS A 60 26.47 -17.72 -18.22
CA LYS A 60 26.70 -16.60 -19.13
C LYS A 60 27.79 -16.94 -20.13
N VAL A 61 28.90 -17.52 -19.67
CA VAL A 61 30.01 -17.94 -20.54
C VAL A 61 29.52 -18.98 -21.56
N SER A 62 28.65 -19.92 -21.19
CA SER A 62 28.11 -20.90 -22.13
C SER A 62 27.21 -20.28 -23.20
N ARG A 63 26.44 -19.23 -22.85
CA ARG A 63 25.58 -18.49 -23.79
C ARG A 63 26.36 -17.53 -24.70
N VAL A 64 27.38 -16.85 -24.17
CA VAL A 64 28.14 -15.81 -24.87
C VAL A 64 29.27 -16.40 -25.71
N HIS A 65 29.92 -17.46 -25.22
CA HIS A 65 31.08 -18.10 -25.85
C HIS A 65 30.76 -19.51 -26.36
N SER A 66 30.84 -20.52 -25.50
CA SER A 66 30.52 -21.91 -25.83
C SER A 66 30.46 -22.78 -24.56
N SER A 67 29.83 -23.96 -24.68
CA SER A 67 29.79 -24.96 -23.63
C SER A 67 31.17 -25.53 -23.27
N GLU A 68 32.12 -25.62 -24.23
CA GLU A 68 33.49 -26.07 -23.91
C GLU A 68 34.22 -25.06 -23.04
N ARG A 69 34.03 -23.76 -23.30
CA ARG A 69 34.64 -22.68 -22.51
C ARG A 69 34.10 -22.65 -21.08
N ALA A 70 32.80 -22.84 -20.91
CA ALA A 70 32.18 -23.01 -19.60
C ALA A 70 32.71 -24.24 -18.86
N THR A 71 32.90 -25.36 -19.58
CA THR A 71 33.47 -26.60 -19.02
C THR A 71 34.89 -26.38 -18.50
N GLN A 72 35.75 -25.67 -19.24
CA GLN A 72 37.11 -25.33 -18.79
C GLN A 72 37.15 -24.54 -17.48
N LEU A 73 36.18 -23.64 -17.26
CA LEU A 73 36.07 -22.88 -16.01
C LEU A 73 35.59 -23.77 -14.86
N LEU A 74 34.61 -24.63 -15.12
CA LEU A 74 34.11 -25.60 -14.13
C LEU A 74 35.18 -26.62 -13.71
N GLU A 75 36.03 -27.08 -14.63
CA GLU A 75 37.15 -27.99 -14.31
C GLU A 75 38.13 -27.33 -13.33
N ALA A 76 38.52 -26.07 -13.58
CA ALA A 76 39.39 -25.33 -12.66
C ALA A 76 38.74 -25.10 -11.29
N TYR A 77 37.42 -24.91 -11.25
CA TYR A 77 36.69 -24.78 -10.00
C TYR A 77 36.59 -26.11 -9.24
N TYR A 78 36.36 -27.21 -9.96
CA TYR A 78 36.36 -28.56 -9.42
C TYR A 78 37.69 -28.91 -8.74
N ASP A 79 38.83 -28.62 -9.37
CA ASP A 79 40.15 -28.92 -8.79
C ASP A 79 40.34 -28.26 -7.42
N LYS A 80 39.89 -27.00 -7.26
CA LYS A 80 39.91 -26.29 -5.98
C LYS A 80 38.99 -26.96 -4.96
N LEU A 81 37.75 -27.27 -5.32
CA LEU A 81 36.79 -27.91 -4.40
C LEU A 81 37.26 -29.30 -3.96
N LYS A 82 37.89 -30.05 -4.87
CA LYS A 82 38.51 -31.35 -4.58
C LYS A 82 39.64 -31.21 -3.57
N SER A 83 40.50 -30.19 -3.72
CA SER A 83 41.59 -29.93 -2.76
C SER A 83 41.10 -29.56 -1.36
N LEU A 84 39.87 -29.06 -1.25
CA LEU A 84 39.19 -28.75 0.00
C LEU A 84 38.34 -29.90 0.54
N GLU A 85 38.36 -31.07 -0.12
CA GLU A 85 37.52 -32.24 0.19
C GLU A 85 36.02 -31.92 0.25
N SER A 86 35.57 -30.90 -0.50
CA SER A 86 34.18 -30.48 -0.54
C SER A 86 33.38 -31.34 -1.51
N TRP A 87 33.10 -32.59 -1.11
CA TRP A 87 32.53 -33.61 -2.00
C TRP A 87 31.16 -33.26 -2.57
N ASP A 88 30.26 -32.69 -1.76
CA ASP A 88 28.93 -32.27 -2.22
C ASP A 88 29.00 -31.23 -3.33
N LYS A 89 29.76 -30.15 -3.12
CA LYS A 89 29.95 -29.08 -4.11
C LYS A 89 30.66 -29.61 -5.35
N SER A 90 31.65 -30.48 -5.17
CA SER A 90 32.37 -31.14 -6.26
C SER A 90 31.44 -31.97 -7.15
N ILE A 91 30.51 -32.73 -6.56
CA ILE A 91 29.49 -33.49 -7.30
C ILE A 91 28.58 -32.55 -8.11
N PHE A 92 28.13 -31.42 -7.54
CA PHE A 92 27.33 -30.44 -8.28
C PHE A 92 28.06 -29.86 -9.49
N VAL A 93 29.34 -29.50 -9.33
CA VAL A 93 30.18 -28.99 -10.43
C VAL A 93 30.35 -30.06 -11.51
N LEU A 94 30.66 -31.30 -11.13
CA LEU A 94 30.83 -32.41 -12.08
C LEU A 94 29.53 -32.76 -12.81
N LYS A 95 28.38 -32.73 -12.14
CA LYS A 95 27.07 -32.88 -12.81
C LYS A 95 26.87 -31.84 -13.90
N ARG A 96 27.29 -30.59 -13.68
CA ARG A 96 27.20 -29.50 -14.67
C ARG A 96 28.16 -29.69 -15.83
N ILE A 97 29.41 -30.10 -15.56
CA ILE A 97 30.36 -30.51 -16.61
C ILE A 97 29.72 -31.59 -17.49
N LEU A 98 29.11 -32.61 -16.87
CA LEU A 98 28.49 -33.73 -17.56
C LEU A 98 27.18 -33.36 -18.29
N THR A 99 26.55 -32.24 -17.97
CA THR A 99 25.45 -31.68 -18.78
C THR A 99 25.97 -31.10 -20.10
N TYR A 100 27.16 -30.49 -20.09
CA TYR A 100 27.78 -29.94 -21.30
C TYR A 100 28.51 -30.99 -22.13
N ASP A 101 29.22 -31.91 -21.47
CA ASP A 101 29.88 -33.04 -22.10
C ASP A 101 29.52 -34.36 -21.37
N PRO A 102 28.40 -35.01 -21.75
CA PRO A 102 27.97 -36.27 -21.16
C PRO A 102 28.94 -37.45 -21.39
N LYS A 103 29.89 -37.32 -22.32
CA LYS A 103 30.86 -38.36 -22.67
C LYS A 103 32.23 -38.14 -22.02
N ASN A 104 32.41 -37.07 -21.24
CA ASN A 104 33.65 -36.78 -20.54
C ASN A 104 34.03 -37.93 -19.59
N VAL A 105 35.03 -38.72 -19.99
CA VAL A 105 35.47 -39.92 -19.27
C VAL A 105 36.11 -39.55 -17.94
N VAL A 106 36.84 -38.43 -17.90
CA VAL A 106 37.50 -37.94 -16.68
C VAL A 106 36.44 -37.52 -15.67
N ALA A 107 35.49 -36.67 -16.06
CA ALA A 107 34.42 -36.22 -15.17
C ALA A 107 33.56 -37.38 -14.63
N ARG A 108 33.30 -38.42 -15.43
CA ARG A 108 32.61 -39.64 -14.97
C ARG A 108 33.40 -40.43 -13.93
N LYS A 109 34.72 -40.54 -14.12
CA LYS A 109 35.60 -41.17 -13.14
C LYS A 109 35.64 -40.37 -11.84
N GLU A 110 35.81 -39.07 -11.96
CA GLU A 110 35.89 -38.14 -10.83
C GLU A 110 34.59 -38.07 -10.03
N ILE A 111 33.41 -38.05 -10.68
CA ILE A 111 32.14 -38.02 -9.95
C ILE A 111 31.90 -39.32 -9.17
N THR A 112 32.32 -40.46 -9.73
CA THR A 112 32.27 -41.74 -9.03
C THR A 112 33.21 -41.74 -7.82
N GLU A 113 34.39 -41.15 -7.94
CA GLU A 113 35.31 -41.00 -6.81
C GLU A 113 34.77 -40.06 -5.73
N CYS A 114 34.17 -38.94 -6.11
CA CYS A 114 33.49 -38.06 -5.16
C CYS A 114 32.35 -38.77 -4.43
N PHE A 115 31.56 -39.59 -5.13
CA PHE A 115 30.53 -40.41 -4.48
C PHE A 115 31.10 -41.44 -3.51
N LYS A 116 32.22 -42.09 -3.84
CA LYS A 116 32.91 -43.01 -2.92
C LYS A 116 33.36 -42.34 -1.63
N ASN A 117 33.98 -41.17 -1.76
CA ASN A 117 34.47 -40.42 -0.59
C ASN A 117 33.32 -39.88 0.26
N LYS A 118 32.28 -39.34 -0.38
CA LYS A 118 31.07 -38.85 0.30
C LYS A 118 30.35 -39.94 1.09
N TYR A 119 30.22 -41.13 0.51
CA TYR A 119 29.42 -42.24 1.07
C TYR A 119 30.28 -43.39 1.61
N SER A 120 31.52 -43.12 2.02
CA SER A 120 32.49 -44.15 2.43
C SER A 120 32.01 -45.07 3.56
N GLY A 121 31.08 -44.60 4.40
CA GLY A 121 30.45 -45.39 5.46
C GLY A 121 29.17 -46.15 5.07
N HIS A 122 28.72 -46.06 3.81
CA HIS A 122 27.47 -46.66 3.36
C HIS A 122 27.63 -48.17 3.10
N SER A 123 26.72 -48.97 3.66
CA SER A 123 26.80 -50.44 3.69
C SER A 123 26.90 -51.12 2.30
N HIS A 124 26.23 -50.57 1.29
CA HIS A 124 26.18 -51.09 -0.10
C HIS A 124 26.83 -50.18 -1.16
N LEU A 125 27.76 -49.29 -0.78
CA LEU A 125 28.35 -48.30 -1.69
C LEU A 125 28.90 -48.91 -2.99
N ASP A 126 29.79 -49.90 -2.89
CA ASP A 126 30.46 -50.49 -4.04
C ASP A 126 29.48 -51.22 -4.97
N GLU A 127 28.45 -51.84 -4.41
CA GLU A 127 27.39 -52.52 -5.15
C GLU A 127 26.55 -51.51 -5.94
N TYR A 128 26.15 -50.39 -5.34
CA TYR A 128 25.37 -49.36 -6.01
C TYR A 128 26.17 -48.61 -7.09
N ILE A 129 27.47 -48.40 -6.90
CA ILE A 129 28.35 -47.89 -7.97
C ILE A 129 28.39 -48.86 -9.16
N ARG A 130 28.47 -50.17 -8.88
CA ARG A 130 28.47 -51.19 -9.93
C ARG A 130 27.13 -51.25 -10.68
N LEU A 131 26.00 -51.22 -9.98
CA LEU A 131 24.66 -51.29 -10.58
C LEU A 131 24.31 -50.04 -11.41
N SER A 132 24.75 -48.87 -10.95
CA SER A 132 24.52 -47.60 -11.65
C SER A 132 25.37 -47.43 -12.91
N ASN A 133 26.43 -48.21 -13.10
CA ASN A 133 27.32 -48.10 -14.27
C ASN A 133 27.81 -46.66 -14.51
N LEU A 134 28.04 -45.88 -13.44
CA LEU A 134 28.42 -44.46 -13.51
C LEU A 134 29.64 -44.18 -14.40
N ASN A 135 30.65 -45.05 -14.28
CA ASN A 135 31.90 -44.96 -15.04
C ASN A 135 31.78 -45.40 -16.51
N GLN A 136 30.64 -45.92 -16.95
CA GLN A 136 30.50 -46.52 -18.27
C GLN A 136 30.01 -45.50 -19.30
N SER A 137 30.86 -45.22 -20.30
CA SER A 137 30.59 -44.21 -21.35
C SER A 137 29.40 -44.54 -22.26
N TRP A 138 29.01 -45.81 -22.36
CA TRP A 138 27.86 -46.26 -23.17
C TRP A 138 26.51 -45.96 -22.51
N ARG A 139 26.46 -45.73 -21.19
CA ARG A 139 25.22 -45.42 -20.46
C ARG A 139 25.00 -43.91 -20.41
N ASN A 140 23.75 -43.47 -20.50
CA ASN A 140 23.40 -42.06 -20.26
C ASN A 140 23.84 -41.64 -18.84
N VAL A 141 24.61 -40.57 -18.73
CA VAL A 141 25.23 -40.16 -17.46
C VAL A 141 24.20 -39.67 -16.44
N HIS A 142 23.18 -38.94 -16.90
CA HIS A 142 22.15 -38.39 -16.01
C HIS A 142 21.29 -39.51 -15.44
N GLU A 143 20.95 -40.52 -16.26
CA GLU A 143 20.25 -41.72 -15.78
C GLU A 143 21.12 -42.54 -14.82
N ALA A 144 22.42 -42.70 -15.11
CA ALA A 144 23.34 -43.40 -14.23
C ALA A 144 23.47 -42.71 -12.85
N ILE A 145 23.58 -41.38 -12.85
CA ILE A 145 23.63 -40.55 -11.64
C ILE A 145 22.31 -40.64 -10.87
N ALA A 146 21.18 -40.44 -11.55
CA ALA A 146 19.86 -40.52 -10.92
C ALA A 146 19.63 -41.90 -10.30
N ASP A 147 19.99 -42.98 -11.00
CA ASP A 147 19.92 -44.33 -10.47
C ASP A 147 20.82 -44.49 -9.25
N PHE A 148 22.08 -44.07 -9.31
CA PHE A 148 22.98 -44.13 -8.16
C PHE A 148 22.41 -43.41 -6.94
N GLU A 149 22.00 -42.15 -7.10
CA GLU A 149 21.47 -41.31 -6.02
C GLU A 149 20.19 -41.88 -5.44
N LYS A 150 19.38 -42.53 -6.28
CA LYS A 150 18.19 -43.24 -5.82
C LYS A 150 18.55 -44.45 -4.96
N HIS A 151 19.53 -45.26 -5.37
CA HIS A 151 19.91 -46.47 -4.63
C HIS A 151 20.67 -46.12 -3.34
N ILE A 152 21.62 -45.20 -3.38
CA ILE A 152 22.45 -44.80 -2.22
C ILE A 152 21.64 -44.14 -1.10
N SER A 153 20.41 -43.71 -1.38
CA SER A 153 19.50 -43.22 -0.35
C SER A 153 18.91 -44.35 0.53
N PHE A 154 19.03 -45.62 0.12
CA PHE A 154 18.58 -46.79 0.87
C PHE A 154 19.74 -47.38 1.67
N ASP A 155 19.85 -46.95 2.93
CA ASP A 155 20.79 -47.48 3.91
C ASP A 155 20.09 -47.83 5.23
N ASN A 156 20.78 -48.60 6.08
CA ASN A 156 20.29 -48.92 7.41
C ASN A 156 20.01 -47.64 8.22
N GLY A 157 18.79 -47.56 8.77
CA GLY A 157 18.34 -46.46 9.59
C GLY A 157 17.75 -45.29 8.83
N ASN A 158 17.83 -45.26 7.49
CA ASN A 158 17.19 -44.24 6.67
C ASN A 158 15.67 -44.42 6.65
N PHE A 159 14.97 -43.33 6.33
CA PHE A 159 13.51 -43.30 6.30
C PHE A 159 13.01 -43.38 4.88
N VAL A 160 11.89 -44.07 4.71
CA VAL A 160 11.23 -44.27 3.42
C VAL A 160 9.74 -44.01 3.58
N TRP A 161 9.08 -43.67 2.48
CA TRP A 161 7.64 -43.46 2.44
C TRP A 161 6.98 -44.33 1.39
N HIS A 162 5.87 -44.93 1.77
CA HIS A 162 4.98 -45.70 0.90
C HIS A 162 3.58 -45.11 0.92
N ARG A 163 2.92 -45.05 -0.24
CA ARG A 163 1.55 -44.49 -0.39
C ARG A 163 0.54 -45.13 0.57
N SER A 164 0.61 -46.45 0.77
CA SER A 164 -0.38 -47.19 1.57
C SER A 164 0.04 -47.42 3.02
N TRP A 165 1.35 -47.48 3.30
CA TRP A 165 1.87 -47.87 4.62
C TRP A 165 2.45 -46.69 5.41
N GLY A 166 2.58 -45.53 4.76
CA GLY A 166 3.14 -44.33 5.35
C GLY A 166 4.66 -44.43 5.48
N ILE A 167 5.18 -43.80 6.53
CA ILE A 167 6.62 -43.74 6.81
C ILE A 167 7.09 -45.08 7.37
N GLY A 168 8.23 -45.54 6.90
CA GLY A 168 8.97 -46.67 7.44
C GLY A 168 10.44 -46.33 7.66
N ARG A 169 11.07 -47.09 8.55
CA ARG A 169 12.51 -47.03 8.79
C ARG A 169 13.15 -48.31 8.30
N ILE A 170 14.21 -48.19 7.50
CA ILE A 170 15.00 -49.34 7.05
C ILE A 170 15.72 -49.89 8.28
N ARG A 171 15.46 -51.16 8.61
CA ARG A 171 16.05 -51.84 9.77
C ARG A 171 17.32 -52.58 9.39
N GLU A 172 17.29 -53.23 8.24
CA GLU A 172 18.39 -54.06 7.75
C GLU A 172 18.29 -54.20 6.24
N ILE A 173 19.45 -54.25 5.58
CA ILE A 173 19.60 -54.62 4.17
C ILE A 173 20.56 -55.81 4.15
N THR A 174 20.13 -56.92 3.57
CA THR A 174 20.91 -58.16 3.50
C THR A 174 20.88 -58.68 2.06
N GLY A 175 21.98 -58.50 1.34
CA GLY A 175 22.05 -58.82 -0.09
C GLY A 175 20.96 -58.09 -0.88
N ASN A 176 20.07 -58.84 -1.54
CA ASN A 176 18.98 -58.28 -2.34
C ASN A 176 17.64 -58.14 -1.58
N SER A 177 17.63 -58.33 -0.26
CA SER A 177 16.45 -58.18 0.59
C SER A 177 16.59 -56.97 1.51
N ILE A 178 15.48 -56.28 1.78
CA ILE A 178 15.39 -55.13 2.67
C ILE A 178 14.23 -55.30 3.64
N ILE A 179 14.51 -55.08 4.92
CA ILE A 179 13.53 -55.16 6.01
C ILE A 179 13.21 -53.75 6.48
N ILE A 180 11.93 -53.38 6.40
CA ILE A 180 11.46 -52.03 6.73
C ILE A 180 10.39 -52.11 7.80
N ASP A 181 10.55 -51.30 8.84
CA ASP A 181 9.55 -51.10 9.87
C ASP A 181 8.64 -49.93 9.52
N PHE A 182 7.49 -50.21 8.88
CA PHE A 182 6.44 -49.20 8.69
C PHE A 182 5.58 -49.05 9.94
N ALA A 183 5.03 -47.86 10.16
CA ALA A 183 4.15 -47.57 11.29
C ALA A 183 2.98 -48.57 11.43
N ARG A 184 2.43 -49.04 10.30
CA ARG A 184 1.31 -49.99 10.25
C ARG A 184 1.71 -51.45 9.98
N LYS A 185 2.96 -51.69 9.58
CA LYS A 185 3.44 -53.01 9.15
C LYS A 185 4.93 -53.15 9.45
N ARG A 186 5.22 -53.62 10.66
CA ARG A 186 6.60 -53.85 11.13
C ARG A 186 7.20 -55.09 10.47
N ASN A 187 8.53 -55.11 10.41
CA ASN A 187 9.34 -56.20 9.88
C ASN A 187 8.94 -56.61 8.46
N HIS A 188 8.56 -55.63 7.63
CA HIS A 188 8.13 -55.92 6.27
C HIS A 188 9.35 -56.16 5.39
N GLU A 189 9.50 -57.40 4.95
CA GLU A 189 10.53 -57.81 4.00
C GLU A 189 10.06 -57.62 2.56
N MET A 190 10.93 -57.10 1.71
CA MET A 190 10.78 -57.05 0.25
C MET A 190 12.14 -57.07 -0.45
N SER A 191 12.15 -57.21 -1.78
CA SER A 191 13.41 -57.09 -2.53
C SER A 191 13.88 -55.63 -2.59
N LEU A 192 15.20 -55.42 -2.58
CA LEU A 192 15.82 -54.10 -2.69
C LEU A 192 15.41 -53.39 -3.98
N LYS A 193 15.35 -54.13 -5.10
CA LYS A 193 14.84 -53.62 -6.38
C LYS A 193 13.38 -53.12 -6.28
N MET A 194 12.51 -53.85 -5.60
CA MET A 194 11.12 -53.42 -5.38
C MET A 194 11.07 -52.19 -4.49
N ALA A 195 11.85 -52.14 -3.41
CA ALA A 195 11.93 -51.00 -2.51
C ALA A 195 12.34 -49.72 -3.25
N VAL A 196 13.43 -49.77 -4.03
CA VAL A 196 13.88 -48.65 -4.85
C VAL A 196 12.80 -48.21 -5.84
N SER A 197 12.04 -49.14 -6.42
CA SER A 197 10.97 -48.78 -7.37
C SER A 197 9.72 -48.19 -6.71
N ALA A 198 9.35 -48.64 -5.51
CA ALA A 198 8.04 -48.39 -4.91
C ALA A 198 8.07 -47.37 -3.76
N LEU A 199 9.25 -47.07 -3.22
CA LEU A 199 9.40 -46.22 -2.03
C LEU A 199 10.12 -44.91 -2.38
N ALA A 200 9.72 -43.84 -1.70
CA ALA A 200 10.43 -42.57 -1.72
C ALA A 200 11.35 -42.48 -0.50
N SER A 201 12.64 -42.22 -0.67
CA SER A 201 13.54 -41.95 0.45
C SER A 201 13.27 -40.58 1.06
N LEU A 202 13.38 -40.47 2.39
CA LEU A 202 13.19 -39.25 3.16
C LEU A 202 14.41 -38.99 4.05
N GLU A 203 14.88 -37.74 4.04
CA GLU A 203 15.93 -37.28 4.94
C GLU A 203 15.47 -37.24 6.40
N LYS A 204 16.41 -37.32 7.35
CA LYS A 204 16.11 -37.38 8.79
C LYS A 204 15.40 -36.13 9.32
N ASP A 205 15.64 -34.98 8.71
CA ASP A 205 15.04 -33.68 9.03
C ASP A 205 13.76 -33.41 8.24
N HIS A 206 13.33 -34.33 7.37
CA HIS A 206 12.08 -34.18 6.62
C HIS A 206 10.87 -34.09 7.57
N ILE A 207 9.93 -33.18 7.30
CA ILE A 207 8.79 -32.89 8.18
C ILE A 207 7.95 -34.13 8.49
N TRP A 208 7.71 -34.99 7.50
CA TRP A 208 7.04 -36.28 7.69
C TRP A 208 7.79 -37.19 8.66
N VAL A 209 9.12 -37.30 8.52
CA VAL A 209 9.96 -38.09 9.42
C VAL A 209 9.86 -37.53 10.83
N LEU A 210 10.05 -36.22 11.00
CA LEU A 210 9.96 -35.54 12.30
C LEU A 210 8.61 -35.77 12.99
N LYS A 211 7.49 -35.71 12.25
CA LYS A 211 6.14 -36.04 12.76
C LYS A 211 6.03 -37.49 13.26
N SER A 212 6.82 -38.40 12.72
CA SER A 212 6.83 -39.81 13.11
C SER A 212 7.78 -40.11 14.27
N ILE A 213 8.92 -39.42 14.37
CA ILE A 213 9.96 -39.73 15.35
C ILE A 213 9.90 -38.87 16.61
N TRP A 214 9.36 -37.65 16.54
CA TRP A 214 9.27 -36.76 17.69
C TRP A 214 7.90 -36.86 18.37
N PRO A 215 7.83 -36.75 19.71
CA PRO A 215 6.56 -36.54 20.40
C PRO A 215 5.86 -35.30 19.86
N LYS A 216 4.54 -35.40 19.65
CA LYS A 216 3.74 -34.35 19.01
C LYS A 216 3.91 -33.00 19.71
N ASP A 217 3.90 -32.97 21.04
CA ASP A 217 4.03 -31.75 21.82
C ASP A 217 5.42 -31.13 21.69
N LYS A 218 6.48 -31.95 21.67
CA LYS A 218 7.86 -31.47 21.46
C LYS A 218 8.05 -30.84 20.09
N LEU A 219 7.53 -31.48 19.03
CA LEU A 219 7.59 -30.93 17.68
C LEU A 219 6.78 -29.63 17.58
N LYS A 220 5.58 -29.61 18.19
CA LYS A 220 4.74 -28.43 18.26
C LYS A 220 5.45 -27.25 18.94
N GLU A 221 6.07 -27.48 20.09
CA GLU A 221 6.83 -26.44 20.79
C GLU A 221 8.01 -25.92 19.98
N LYS A 222 8.77 -26.83 19.33
CA LYS A 222 9.91 -26.43 18.50
C LYS A 222 9.46 -25.58 17.32
N ILE A 223 8.37 -25.94 16.64
CA ILE A 223 7.82 -25.16 15.53
C ILE A 223 7.30 -23.80 15.98
N LYS A 224 6.69 -23.71 17.17
CA LYS A 224 6.20 -22.43 17.71
C LYS A 224 7.33 -21.49 18.14
N LYS A 225 8.41 -22.03 18.73
CA LYS A 225 9.54 -21.23 19.24
C LYS A 225 10.54 -20.83 18.17
N ASP A 226 10.75 -21.67 17.16
CA ASP A 226 11.80 -21.50 16.16
C ASP A 226 11.20 -21.53 14.75
N ILE A 227 10.63 -20.39 14.37
CA ILE A 227 9.93 -20.19 13.09
C ILE A 227 10.88 -20.33 11.89
N PRO A 228 12.09 -19.73 11.89
CA PRO A 228 13.04 -19.91 10.78
C PRO A 228 13.41 -21.38 10.57
N TRP A 229 13.67 -22.13 11.64
CA TRP A 229 13.95 -23.56 11.53
C TRP A 229 12.76 -24.33 10.94
N ALA A 230 11.54 -24.05 11.40
CA ALA A 230 10.34 -24.72 10.92
C ALA A 230 10.08 -24.44 9.43
N LEU A 231 10.26 -23.19 9.00
CA LEU A 231 10.20 -22.81 7.59
C LEU A 231 11.25 -23.56 6.78
N LYS A 232 12.50 -23.63 7.25
CA LYS A 232 13.58 -24.36 6.57
C LYS A 232 13.24 -25.83 6.39
N VAL A 233 12.78 -26.48 7.46
CA VAL A 233 12.38 -27.90 7.43
C VAL A 233 11.26 -28.15 6.43
N VAL A 234 10.19 -27.35 6.47
CA VAL A 234 9.03 -27.57 5.58
C VAL A 234 9.39 -27.28 4.13
N ILE A 235 10.10 -26.18 3.84
CA ILE A 235 10.49 -25.84 2.46
C ILE A 235 11.45 -26.90 1.89
N LYS A 236 12.47 -27.36 2.64
CA LYS A 236 13.35 -28.46 2.20
C LYS A 236 12.58 -29.74 1.91
N SER A 237 11.63 -30.08 2.78
CA SER A 237 10.78 -31.26 2.63
C SER A 237 9.90 -31.23 1.36
N HIS A 238 9.68 -30.04 0.80
CA HIS A 238 8.95 -29.85 -0.46
C HIS A 238 9.92 -29.60 -1.63
N ASN A 239 11.03 -30.34 -1.70
CA ASN A 239 12.05 -30.20 -2.74
C ASN A 239 12.61 -28.76 -2.83
N ASN A 240 12.81 -28.14 -1.67
CA ASN A 240 13.28 -26.76 -1.53
C ASN A 240 12.37 -25.71 -2.21
N SER A 241 11.06 -25.98 -2.37
CA SER A 241 10.10 -25.03 -2.93
C SER A 241 8.73 -25.19 -2.26
N ALA A 242 8.29 -24.17 -1.51
CA ALA A 242 6.94 -24.18 -0.96
C ALA A 242 6.33 -22.78 -0.86
N ASN A 243 5.02 -22.66 -1.07
CA ASN A 243 4.25 -21.45 -0.77
C ASN A 243 3.53 -21.55 0.58
N MET A 244 2.98 -20.42 1.06
CA MET A 244 2.29 -20.39 2.36
C MET A 244 1.07 -21.32 2.45
N LYS A 245 0.43 -21.66 1.33
CA LYS A 245 -0.69 -22.61 1.30
C LYS A 245 -0.19 -24.03 1.56
N GLN A 246 0.92 -24.42 0.95
CA GLN A 246 1.56 -25.72 1.18
C GLN A 246 2.09 -25.85 2.61
N ILE A 247 2.74 -24.79 3.12
CA ILE A 247 3.22 -24.75 4.52
C ILE A 247 2.04 -24.91 5.50
N LYS A 248 0.93 -24.21 5.25
CA LYS A 248 -0.29 -24.36 6.07
C LYS A 248 -0.83 -25.78 6.06
N ALA A 249 -0.96 -26.38 4.87
CA ALA A 249 -1.49 -27.73 4.71
C ALA A 249 -0.63 -28.77 5.46
N GLU A 250 0.67 -28.51 5.56
CA GLU A 250 1.57 -29.43 6.23
C GLU A 250 1.56 -29.24 7.76
N LEU A 251 1.45 -28.01 8.26
CA LEU A 251 1.44 -27.75 9.71
C LEU A 251 0.06 -27.86 10.36
N VAL A 252 -1.02 -27.61 9.63
CA VAL A 252 -2.41 -27.55 10.14
C VAL A 252 -3.28 -28.62 9.47
N PRO A 253 -4.10 -29.39 10.22
CA PRO A 253 -4.28 -29.37 11.68
C PRO A 253 -3.30 -30.31 12.42
N SER A 254 -2.32 -30.86 11.70
CA SER A 254 -1.52 -31.98 12.19
C SER A 254 -0.64 -31.62 13.39
N ILE A 255 -0.10 -30.41 13.44
CA ILE A 255 0.78 -29.91 14.50
C ILE A 255 0.19 -28.67 15.18
N LEU A 256 -0.23 -27.67 14.39
CA LEU A 256 -0.83 -26.42 14.87
C LEU A 256 -2.35 -26.42 14.68
N THR A 257 -3.05 -25.73 15.58
CA THR A 257 -4.47 -25.41 15.40
C THR A 257 -4.65 -24.23 14.44
N ALA A 258 -5.88 -24.02 13.94
CA ALA A 258 -6.18 -22.90 13.04
C ALA A 258 -5.93 -21.53 13.72
N GLY A 259 -6.23 -21.40 15.01
CA GLY A 259 -5.96 -20.18 15.79
C GLY A 259 -4.45 -19.94 16.00
N GLU A 260 -3.69 -20.97 16.34
CA GLU A 260 -2.23 -20.87 16.49
C GLU A 260 -1.54 -20.55 15.15
N TRP A 261 -2.08 -21.02 14.04
CA TRP A 261 -1.58 -20.68 12.71
C TRP A 261 -1.73 -19.19 12.39
N ALA A 262 -2.81 -18.55 12.84
CA ALA A 262 -3.03 -17.13 12.53
C ALA A 262 -1.86 -16.26 13.02
N SER A 263 -1.50 -16.38 14.30
CA SER A 263 -0.36 -15.66 14.87
C SER A 263 0.98 -16.12 14.29
N TRP A 264 1.20 -17.44 14.18
CA TRP A 264 2.45 -17.99 13.65
C TRP A 264 2.72 -17.55 12.21
N SER A 265 1.68 -17.48 11.37
CA SER A 265 1.82 -17.13 9.95
C SER A 265 2.21 -15.67 9.70
N VAL A 266 1.86 -14.76 10.60
CA VAL A 266 2.27 -13.35 10.52
C VAL A 266 3.78 -13.24 10.72
N GLU A 267 4.30 -13.86 11.77
CA GLU A 267 5.72 -13.86 12.08
C GLU A 267 6.53 -14.66 11.05
N ALA A 268 5.99 -15.76 10.53
CA ALA A 268 6.60 -16.53 9.45
C ALA A 268 6.78 -15.70 8.17
N ARG A 269 5.76 -14.92 7.76
CA ARG A 269 5.87 -14.02 6.59
C ARG A 269 6.91 -12.93 6.80
N LYS A 270 7.03 -12.41 8.03
CA LYS A 270 8.08 -11.44 8.39
C LYS A 270 9.47 -12.06 8.19
N ASN A 271 9.69 -13.25 8.75
CA ASN A 271 10.96 -13.98 8.59
C ASN A 271 11.27 -14.26 7.11
N LEU A 272 10.31 -14.72 6.31
CA LEU A 272 10.51 -14.95 4.87
C LEU A 272 10.90 -13.67 4.08
N LYS A 273 10.59 -12.48 4.61
CA LYS A 273 10.90 -11.19 3.97
C LYS A 273 12.22 -10.57 4.46
N GLU A 274 12.62 -10.86 5.69
CA GLU A 274 13.75 -10.24 6.38
C GLU A 274 14.98 -11.15 6.45
N ASP A 275 14.82 -12.46 6.66
CA ASP A 275 15.94 -13.39 6.74
C ASP A 275 16.47 -13.69 5.32
N PRO A 276 17.74 -13.37 5.05
CA PRO A 276 18.29 -13.43 3.71
C PRO A 276 18.58 -14.87 3.24
N THR A 277 18.43 -15.88 4.10
CA THR A 277 18.54 -17.30 3.71
C THR A 277 17.30 -17.82 2.99
N PHE A 278 16.19 -17.07 3.00
CA PHE A 278 14.99 -17.38 2.22
C PHE A 278 14.93 -16.51 0.97
N GLY A 279 14.54 -17.13 -0.15
CA GLY A 279 14.30 -16.45 -1.41
C GLY A 279 13.02 -16.88 -2.09
N ASN A 280 12.83 -16.36 -3.29
CA ASN A 280 11.71 -16.71 -4.15
C ASN A 280 12.19 -17.29 -5.49
N LEU A 281 11.40 -18.17 -6.09
CA LEU A 281 11.67 -18.60 -7.46
C LEU A 281 11.46 -17.41 -8.42
N PRO A 282 12.38 -17.17 -9.38
CA PRO A 282 12.29 -16.02 -10.29
C PRO A 282 10.96 -15.93 -11.06
N ASP A 283 10.37 -17.06 -11.40
CA ASP A 283 9.14 -17.14 -12.19
C ASP A 283 7.88 -17.41 -11.34
N GLN A 284 8.05 -17.67 -10.03
CA GLN A 284 6.97 -17.96 -9.09
C GLN A 284 7.25 -17.24 -7.77
N VAL A 285 6.86 -15.97 -7.71
CA VAL A 285 7.15 -15.07 -6.57
C VAL A 285 6.50 -15.56 -5.26
N ASP A 286 5.44 -16.37 -5.33
CA ASP A 286 4.79 -16.94 -4.15
C ASP A 286 5.47 -18.22 -3.62
N GLN A 287 6.41 -18.79 -4.37
CA GLN A 287 7.19 -19.96 -3.98
C GLN A 287 8.46 -19.53 -3.27
N PHE A 288 8.61 -19.98 -2.02
CA PHE A 288 9.80 -19.73 -1.22
C PHE A 288 10.80 -20.88 -1.37
N VAL A 289 12.08 -20.52 -1.45
CA VAL A 289 13.22 -21.44 -1.53
C VAL A 289 14.23 -21.09 -0.45
N ILE A 290 15.02 -22.07 0.00
CA ILE A 290 16.15 -21.81 0.90
C ILE A 290 17.42 -21.76 0.08
N ARG A 291 18.25 -20.76 0.37
CA ARG A 291 19.54 -20.55 -0.29
C ARG A 291 20.65 -20.72 0.73
N ASP A 292 21.78 -21.24 0.25
CA ASP A 292 22.99 -21.41 1.06
C ASP A 292 23.75 -20.08 1.22
N THR A 293 23.43 -19.06 0.39
CA THR A 293 23.98 -17.70 0.48
C THR A 293 22.87 -16.64 0.65
N PRO A 294 23.11 -15.59 1.46
CA PRO A 294 22.19 -14.45 1.64
C PRO A 294 21.80 -13.76 0.32
N ILE A 295 20.52 -13.41 0.17
CA ILE A 295 20.04 -12.55 -0.94
C ILE A 295 20.62 -11.14 -0.80
N THR A 296 21.23 -10.63 -1.86
CA THR A 296 21.76 -9.26 -1.89
C THR A 296 20.62 -8.24 -1.96
N LEU A 297 20.88 -7.01 -1.49
CA LEU A 297 19.92 -5.90 -1.61
C LEU A 297 19.47 -5.72 -3.07
N GLU A 298 20.39 -5.90 -4.02
CA GLU A 298 20.10 -5.79 -5.45
C GLU A 298 19.12 -6.86 -5.94
N GLU A 299 19.33 -8.12 -5.56
CA GLU A 299 18.43 -9.22 -5.93
C GLU A 299 17.03 -9.05 -5.32
N LYS A 300 16.96 -8.52 -4.09
CA LYS A 300 15.68 -8.20 -3.44
C LYS A 300 14.90 -7.13 -4.21
N SER A 301 15.56 -6.05 -4.60
CA SER A 301 14.95 -4.98 -5.38
C SER A 301 14.55 -5.45 -6.78
N PHE A 302 15.37 -6.28 -7.42
CA PHE A 302 15.06 -6.92 -8.69
C PHE A 302 13.79 -7.79 -8.61
N ASN A 303 13.67 -8.62 -7.57
CA ASN A 303 12.47 -9.44 -7.37
C ASN A 303 11.21 -8.60 -7.12
N ARG A 304 11.34 -7.50 -6.35
CA ARG A 304 10.23 -6.52 -6.19
C ARG A 304 9.80 -5.95 -7.53
N PHE A 305 10.75 -5.58 -8.39
CA PHE A 305 10.47 -5.06 -9.72
C PHE A 305 9.74 -6.08 -10.61
N ARG A 306 10.17 -7.35 -10.62
CA ARG A 306 9.48 -8.41 -11.38
C ARG A 306 8.06 -8.66 -10.89
N ALA A 307 7.83 -8.56 -9.58
CA ALA A 307 6.52 -8.76 -8.97
C ALA A 307 5.54 -7.59 -9.22
N GLU A 308 6.07 -6.38 -9.36
CA GLU A 308 5.28 -5.19 -9.66
C GLU A 308 4.66 -5.27 -11.05
N LYS A 309 3.39 -4.88 -11.18
CA LYS A 309 2.59 -5.02 -12.40
C LYS A 309 2.44 -3.71 -13.16
N THR A 310 2.50 -2.59 -12.46
CA THR A 310 2.34 -1.26 -13.06
C THR A 310 3.67 -0.76 -13.60
N PHE A 311 3.63 -0.01 -14.70
CA PHE A 311 4.83 0.59 -15.28
C PHE A 311 5.48 1.60 -14.32
N PHE A 312 4.68 2.52 -13.75
CA PHE A 312 5.20 3.56 -12.86
C PHE A 312 5.61 3.00 -11.48
N GLY A 313 4.98 1.93 -10.99
CA GLY A 313 5.48 1.21 -9.82
C GLY A 313 6.85 0.58 -10.06
N ARG A 314 7.08 -0.01 -11.25
CA ARG A 314 8.40 -0.50 -11.67
C ARG A 314 9.41 0.63 -11.78
N LEU A 315 8.99 1.78 -12.31
CA LEU A 315 9.83 2.98 -12.45
C LEU A 315 10.29 3.48 -11.08
N SER A 316 9.40 3.59 -10.11
CA SER A 316 9.74 3.95 -8.73
C SER A 316 10.74 2.98 -8.12
N ILE A 317 10.52 1.67 -8.25
CA ILE A 317 11.46 0.65 -7.74
C ILE A 317 12.83 0.78 -8.41
N PHE A 318 12.87 1.09 -9.72
CA PHE A 318 14.12 1.29 -10.42
C PHE A 318 14.83 2.58 -9.99
N LYS A 319 14.13 3.69 -9.80
CA LYS A 319 14.70 4.92 -9.24
C LYS A 319 15.33 4.67 -7.86
N ASP A 320 14.63 3.97 -6.96
CA ASP A 320 15.18 3.57 -5.65
C ASP A 320 16.45 2.70 -5.81
N PHE A 321 16.45 1.82 -6.81
CA PHE A 321 17.58 0.97 -7.14
C PHE A 321 18.79 1.80 -7.64
N LEU A 322 18.57 2.86 -8.42
CA LEU A 322 19.64 3.76 -8.91
C LEU A 322 20.43 4.47 -7.79
N GLU A 323 19.83 4.63 -6.61
CA GLU A 323 20.48 5.29 -5.47
C GLU A 323 21.44 4.36 -4.71
N SER A 324 21.22 3.05 -4.78
CA SER A 324 21.81 2.07 -3.87
C SER A 324 22.53 0.89 -4.55
N SER A 325 22.56 0.85 -5.88
CA SER A 325 23.10 -0.28 -6.66
C SER A 325 24.32 0.07 -7.51
N ASP A 326 25.06 -0.98 -7.91
CA ASP A 326 26.10 -0.86 -8.92
C ASP A 326 25.45 -0.77 -10.32
N PRO A 327 25.68 0.31 -11.10
CA PRO A 327 25.18 0.46 -12.47
C PRO A 327 25.71 -0.61 -13.45
N GLU A 328 26.70 -1.38 -13.04
CA GLU A 328 27.25 -2.48 -13.82
C GLU A 328 26.76 -3.86 -13.37
N SER A 329 25.89 -3.92 -12.36
CA SER A 329 25.28 -5.18 -11.93
C SER A 329 24.41 -5.78 -13.04
N GLU A 330 24.26 -7.12 -13.01
CA GLU A 330 23.34 -7.82 -13.91
C GLU A 330 21.89 -7.38 -13.65
N TYR A 331 21.53 -7.23 -12.38
CA TYR A 331 20.22 -6.74 -11.98
C TYR A 331 19.95 -5.37 -12.60
N PHE A 332 20.89 -4.43 -12.50
CA PHE A 332 20.77 -3.13 -13.16
C PHE A 332 20.52 -3.30 -14.66
N SER A 333 21.34 -4.11 -15.32
CA SER A 333 21.26 -4.31 -16.77
C SER A 333 19.89 -4.84 -17.19
N GLU A 334 19.30 -5.78 -16.45
CA GLU A 334 17.96 -6.31 -16.73
C GLU A 334 16.86 -5.27 -16.47
N LEU A 335 16.92 -4.55 -15.35
CA LEU A 335 15.96 -3.50 -15.01
C LEU A 335 15.97 -2.37 -16.05
N PHE A 336 17.15 -1.93 -16.45
CA PHE A 336 17.32 -0.88 -17.45
C PHE A 336 16.91 -1.35 -18.86
N ASN A 337 17.15 -2.62 -19.20
CA ASN A 337 16.69 -3.19 -20.47
C ASN A 337 15.16 -3.24 -20.59
N TYR A 338 14.42 -3.35 -19.48
CA TYR A 338 12.96 -3.25 -19.50
C TYR A 338 12.49 -1.91 -20.06
N PHE A 339 13.04 -0.79 -19.56
CA PHE A 339 12.66 0.56 -20.01
C PHE A 339 13.17 0.84 -21.42
N THR A 340 14.44 0.55 -21.71
CA THR A 340 14.98 0.73 -23.08
C THR A 340 14.28 -0.17 -24.11
N GLY A 341 13.63 -1.25 -23.69
CA GLY A 341 12.78 -2.08 -24.53
C GLY A 341 11.61 -1.31 -25.16
N PHE A 342 11.01 -0.35 -24.45
CA PHE A 342 9.96 0.51 -24.99
C PHE A 342 10.48 1.46 -26.08
N LEU A 343 11.75 1.82 -26.03
CA LEU A 343 12.39 2.66 -27.04
C LEU A 343 12.82 1.86 -28.28
N ARG A 344 13.17 0.57 -28.10
CA ARG A 344 13.53 -0.32 -29.20
C ARG A 344 12.34 -0.74 -30.06
N SER A 345 11.14 -0.75 -29.50
CA SER A 345 9.93 -1.25 -30.17
C SER A 345 8.68 -0.53 -29.65
N TYR A 346 8.24 0.49 -30.37
CA TYR A 346 6.96 1.15 -30.17
C TYR A 346 6.26 1.40 -31.51
N SER A 347 4.92 1.37 -31.52
CA SER A 347 4.10 1.68 -32.70
C SER A 347 3.52 3.10 -32.66
N ALA A 348 3.34 3.66 -31.47
CA ALA A 348 2.88 5.02 -31.22
C ALA A 348 3.55 5.54 -29.95
N VAL A 349 3.74 6.86 -29.87
CA VAL A 349 4.34 7.50 -28.70
C VAL A 349 3.27 7.63 -27.62
N ASN A 350 3.50 7.00 -26.47
CA ASN A 350 2.64 7.05 -25.30
C ASN A 350 3.44 7.39 -24.04
N GLU A 351 2.76 7.43 -22.89
CA GLU A 351 3.36 7.79 -21.61
C GLU A 351 4.52 6.87 -21.20
N PHE A 352 4.49 5.59 -21.59
CA PHE A 352 5.54 4.63 -21.24
C PHE A 352 6.79 4.81 -22.12
N VAL A 353 6.61 5.10 -23.41
CA VAL A 353 7.70 5.41 -24.34
C VAL A 353 8.38 6.71 -23.91
N MET A 354 7.59 7.76 -23.65
CA MET A 354 8.12 9.05 -23.21
C MET A 354 8.82 8.95 -21.85
N ALA A 355 8.21 8.28 -20.86
CA ALA A 355 8.85 8.04 -19.57
C ALA A 355 10.15 7.25 -19.71
N SER A 356 10.18 6.23 -20.57
CA SER A 356 11.38 5.44 -20.82
C SER A 356 12.48 6.26 -21.49
N TYR A 357 12.14 7.18 -22.39
CA TYR A 357 13.09 8.10 -23.04
C TYR A 357 13.73 9.04 -22.01
N LEU A 358 12.90 9.73 -21.23
CA LEU A 358 13.36 10.68 -20.20
C LEU A 358 14.21 9.98 -19.13
N LEU A 359 13.75 8.82 -18.62
CA LEU A 359 14.50 8.00 -17.67
C LEU A 359 15.84 7.53 -18.25
N THR A 360 15.86 7.10 -19.51
CA THR A 360 17.10 6.70 -20.19
C THR A 360 18.06 7.88 -20.27
N GLY A 361 17.57 9.08 -20.60
CA GLY A 361 18.35 10.32 -20.59
C GLY A 361 19.00 10.58 -19.22
N GLN A 362 18.22 10.54 -18.14
CA GLN A 362 18.72 10.72 -16.76
C GLN A 362 19.82 9.69 -16.40
N VAL A 363 19.61 8.42 -16.75
CA VAL A 363 20.57 7.35 -16.47
C VAL A 363 21.86 7.53 -17.27
N VAL A 364 21.76 7.88 -18.55
CA VAL A 364 22.92 8.08 -19.44
C VAL A 364 23.70 9.34 -19.06
N GLU A 365 23.03 10.41 -18.63
CA GLU A 365 23.69 11.60 -18.11
C GLU A 365 24.55 11.27 -16.87
N LYS A 366 24.01 10.46 -15.95
CA LYS A 366 24.74 10.00 -14.76
C LYS A 366 25.81 8.95 -15.09
N TYR A 367 25.55 8.08 -16.07
CA TYR A 367 26.40 6.95 -16.45
C TYR A 367 26.55 6.83 -17.98
N PRO A 368 27.44 7.65 -18.61
CA PRO A 368 27.54 7.73 -20.07
C PRO A 368 27.87 6.42 -20.79
N PHE A 369 28.49 5.47 -20.10
CA PHE A 369 28.85 4.15 -20.66
C PHE A 369 27.64 3.22 -20.85
N LEU A 370 26.47 3.57 -20.29
CA LEU A 370 25.22 2.81 -20.42
C LEU A 370 24.35 3.25 -21.60
N ASP A 371 24.83 4.18 -22.43
CA ASP A 371 24.11 4.65 -23.61
C ASP A 371 23.68 3.47 -24.51
N PRO A 372 22.37 3.25 -24.71
CA PRO A 372 21.87 2.16 -25.54
C PRO A 372 22.05 2.40 -27.05
N LYS A 373 22.54 3.58 -27.46
CA LYS A 373 22.81 3.98 -28.87
C LYS A 373 21.62 3.79 -29.80
N LEU A 374 20.44 4.19 -29.32
CA LEU A 374 19.18 4.00 -30.04
C LEU A 374 18.95 5.06 -31.13
N ASN A 375 19.75 6.13 -31.17
CA ASN A 375 19.64 7.24 -32.14
C ASN A 375 18.23 7.85 -32.23
N ILE A 376 17.46 7.82 -31.14
CA ILE A 376 16.13 8.45 -31.05
C ILE A 376 16.32 9.83 -30.45
N THR A 377 15.74 10.86 -31.07
CA THR A 377 15.76 12.23 -30.55
C THR A 377 14.44 12.59 -29.88
N PHE A 378 14.47 13.65 -29.05
CA PHE A 378 13.25 14.17 -28.45
C PHE A 378 12.30 14.73 -29.50
N ASP A 379 12.82 15.44 -30.53
CA ASP A 379 12.04 15.95 -31.66
C ASP A 379 11.19 14.86 -32.34
N GLU A 380 11.82 13.73 -32.68
CA GLU A 380 11.16 12.60 -33.34
C GLU A 380 10.02 12.04 -32.48
N LEU A 381 10.26 11.87 -31.17
CA LEU A 381 9.24 11.38 -30.26
C LEU A 381 8.13 12.41 -30.06
N PHE A 382 8.48 13.70 -29.97
CA PHE A 382 7.54 14.78 -29.70
C PHE A 382 6.58 15.00 -30.87
N GLU A 383 7.08 14.95 -32.11
CA GLU A 383 6.24 15.00 -33.32
C GLU A 383 5.28 13.80 -33.43
N GLY A 384 5.66 12.64 -32.87
CA GLY A 384 4.85 11.43 -32.84
C GLY A 384 3.76 11.40 -31.76
N ILE A 385 3.58 12.47 -30.98
CA ILE A 385 2.55 12.54 -29.92
C ILE A 385 1.23 13.03 -30.51
N ASP A 386 0.20 12.18 -30.45
CA ASP A 386 -1.15 12.55 -30.89
C ASP A 386 -1.82 13.59 -29.97
N ASP A 387 -1.74 13.37 -28.65
CA ASP A 387 -2.32 14.23 -27.63
C ASP A 387 -1.40 14.36 -26.42
N ILE A 388 -0.71 15.51 -26.35
CA ILE A 388 0.23 15.83 -25.28
C ILE A 388 -0.45 16.01 -23.92
N GLU A 389 -1.70 16.49 -23.87
CA GLU A 389 -2.43 16.67 -22.60
C GLU A 389 -2.74 15.31 -21.98
N THR A 390 -3.25 14.38 -22.79
CA THR A 390 -3.52 13.01 -22.34
C THR A 390 -2.23 12.30 -21.92
N LEU A 391 -1.17 12.37 -22.71
CA LEU A 391 0.13 11.76 -22.37
C LEU A 391 0.67 12.32 -21.05
N PHE A 392 0.70 13.64 -20.92
CA PHE A 392 1.23 14.32 -19.74
C PHE A 392 0.38 14.06 -18.49
N SER A 393 -0.94 13.92 -18.63
CA SER A 393 -1.82 13.55 -17.51
C SER A 393 -1.53 12.14 -16.98
N LYS A 394 -1.21 11.19 -17.86
CA LYS A 394 -0.91 9.78 -17.54
C LYS A 394 0.53 9.53 -17.11
N LEU A 395 1.42 10.49 -17.33
CA LEU A 395 2.82 10.43 -16.88
C LEU A 395 2.88 10.55 -15.35
N ASP A 396 2.71 9.44 -14.64
CA ASP A 396 2.58 9.39 -13.17
C ASP A 396 3.94 9.45 -12.45
N ASP A 397 4.72 10.49 -12.76
CA ASP A 397 5.99 10.79 -12.09
C ASP A 397 6.30 12.30 -12.18
N PRO A 398 6.36 13.03 -11.05
CA PRO A 398 6.58 14.49 -11.04
C PRO A 398 7.92 14.94 -11.65
N ASP A 399 8.99 14.16 -11.46
CA ASP A 399 10.32 14.51 -11.98
C ASP A 399 10.32 14.39 -13.50
N LEU A 400 9.74 13.31 -14.04
CA LEU A 400 9.63 13.11 -15.47
C LEU A 400 8.68 14.13 -16.12
N LYS A 401 7.61 14.55 -15.45
CA LYS A 401 6.80 15.69 -15.92
C LYS A 401 7.62 16.96 -16.04
N LYS A 402 8.48 17.25 -15.06
CA LYS A 402 9.37 18.40 -15.09
C LYS A 402 10.39 18.29 -16.23
N ASP A 403 10.99 17.12 -16.42
CA ASP A 403 11.95 16.89 -17.49
C ASP A 403 11.31 17.01 -18.87
N LEU A 404 10.09 16.51 -19.03
CA LEU A 404 9.32 16.70 -20.26
C LEU A 404 9.11 18.19 -20.56
N LEU A 405 8.77 19.00 -19.56
CA LEU A 405 8.64 20.46 -19.72
C LEU A 405 9.98 21.12 -20.10
N ILE A 406 11.09 20.69 -19.50
CA ILE A 406 12.43 21.18 -19.84
C ILE A 406 12.74 20.86 -21.31
N ASN A 407 12.54 19.61 -21.74
CA ASN A 407 12.76 19.20 -23.13
C ASN A 407 11.86 19.98 -24.11
N ILE A 408 10.57 20.15 -23.80
CA ILE A 408 9.66 20.99 -24.60
C ILE A 408 10.24 22.41 -24.74
N LYS A 409 10.70 23.01 -23.64
CA LYS A 409 11.24 24.37 -23.65
C LYS A 409 12.51 24.49 -24.49
N GLU A 410 13.38 23.49 -24.46
CA GLU A 410 14.66 23.49 -25.19
C GLU A 410 14.47 23.22 -26.68
N THR A 411 13.40 22.55 -27.06
CA THR A 411 13.20 22.04 -28.41
C THR A 411 12.20 22.84 -29.25
N THR A 412 11.17 23.46 -28.64
CA THR A 412 10.13 24.20 -29.38
C THR A 412 10.03 25.66 -28.97
N ASP A 413 10.00 26.57 -29.96
CA ASP A 413 9.73 28.00 -29.76
C ASP A 413 8.33 28.29 -29.18
N GLN A 414 7.36 27.39 -29.42
CA GLN A 414 5.99 27.44 -28.91
C GLN A 414 5.84 26.82 -27.50
N TRP A 415 6.94 26.61 -26.79
CA TRP A 415 6.89 26.07 -25.42
C TRP A 415 5.97 26.84 -24.46
N PRO A 416 5.81 28.19 -24.53
CA PRO A 416 4.93 28.89 -23.61
C PRO A 416 3.46 28.47 -23.74
N GLU A 417 3.00 28.21 -24.96
CA GLU A 417 1.67 27.72 -25.27
C GLU A 417 1.45 26.31 -24.72
N TYR A 418 2.44 25.42 -24.85
CA TYR A 418 2.39 24.08 -24.26
C TYR A 418 2.37 24.14 -22.73
N PHE A 419 3.21 24.98 -22.11
CA PHE A 419 3.23 25.18 -20.67
C PHE A 419 1.86 25.62 -20.14
N SER A 420 1.22 26.58 -20.84
CA SER A 420 -0.14 27.03 -20.55
C SER A 420 -1.17 25.90 -20.66
N LYS A 421 -1.11 25.08 -21.72
CA LYS A 421 -2.00 23.91 -21.91
C LYS A 421 -1.82 22.83 -20.85
N LEU A 422 -0.58 22.58 -20.44
CA LEU A 422 -0.22 21.48 -19.54
C LEU A 422 -0.38 21.81 -18.05
N PHE A 423 -0.36 23.09 -17.69
CA PHE A 423 -0.48 23.55 -16.31
C PHE A 423 -1.66 22.92 -15.52
N PRO A 424 -2.89 22.79 -16.06
CA PRO A 424 -3.99 22.16 -15.33
C PRO A 424 -3.73 20.71 -14.89
N TYR A 425 -2.81 20.00 -15.55
CA TYR A 425 -2.45 18.61 -15.27
C TYR A 425 -1.17 18.48 -14.43
N TYR A 426 -0.50 19.60 -14.14
CA TYR A 426 0.66 19.69 -13.26
C TYR A 426 0.74 21.07 -12.62
N LEU A 427 0.06 21.22 -11.48
CA LEU A 427 -0.06 22.46 -10.72
C LEU A 427 1.25 22.76 -9.97
N ASN A 428 2.28 23.14 -10.73
CA ASN A 428 3.63 23.39 -10.24
C ASN A 428 4.07 24.83 -10.55
N GLN A 429 4.66 25.47 -9.54
CA GLN A 429 5.15 26.85 -9.62
C GLN A 429 6.19 27.04 -10.74
N TYR A 430 6.96 25.99 -11.06
CA TYR A 430 7.96 25.99 -12.13
C TYR A 430 7.41 26.51 -13.48
N ILE A 431 6.18 26.13 -13.84
CA ILE A 431 5.55 26.57 -15.09
C ILE A 431 5.33 28.09 -15.08
N ILE A 432 4.83 28.62 -13.97
CA ILE A 432 4.55 30.04 -13.79
C ILE A 432 5.85 30.83 -13.80
N ASP A 433 6.84 30.39 -13.02
CA ASP A 433 8.14 31.04 -12.90
C ASP A 433 8.85 31.13 -14.25
N GLU A 434 8.82 30.08 -15.07
CA GLU A 434 9.42 30.09 -16.40
C GLU A 434 8.69 31.03 -17.37
N LEU A 435 7.36 31.08 -17.34
CA LEU A 435 6.60 32.06 -18.13
C LEU A 435 6.93 33.50 -17.74
N VAL A 436 7.02 33.79 -16.43
CA VAL A 436 7.38 35.12 -15.91
C VAL A 436 8.81 35.49 -16.28
N LYS A 437 9.77 34.59 -16.02
CA LYS A 437 11.21 34.79 -16.28
C LYS A 437 11.51 35.10 -17.75
N ASN A 438 10.75 34.51 -18.67
CA ASN A 438 10.92 34.73 -20.11
C ASN A 438 9.97 35.79 -20.68
N GLY A 439 9.35 36.61 -19.82
CA GLY A 439 8.53 37.75 -20.22
C GLY A 439 7.22 37.39 -20.94
N LYS A 440 6.71 36.17 -20.76
CA LYS A 440 5.50 35.66 -21.45
C LYS A 440 4.21 36.04 -20.73
N GLN A 441 4.08 37.32 -20.37
CA GLN A 441 2.95 37.82 -19.56
C GLN A 441 1.59 37.65 -20.24
N GLU A 442 1.47 37.84 -21.55
CA GLU A 442 0.17 37.71 -22.25
C GLU A 442 -0.36 36.27 -22.24
N ILE A 443 0.53 35.29 -22.36
CA ILE A 443 0.16 33.87 -22.28
C ILE A 443 -0.26 33.52 -20.85
N LEU A 444 0.44 34.07 -19.86
CA LEU A 444 0.10 33.90 -18.45
C LEU A 444 -1.27 34.51 -18.13
N LYS A 445 -1.57 35.72 -18.62
CA LYS A 445 -2.90 36.35 -18.51
C LYS A 445 -3.99 35.48 -19.15
N SER A 446 -3.73 34.94 -20.34
CA SER A 446 -4.65 34.05 -21.04
C SER A 446 -4.90 32.75 -20.26
N LEU A 447 -3.86 32.18 -19.65
CA LEU A 447 -3.96 31.00 -18.78
C LEU A 447 -4.90 31.25 -17.59
N TYR A 448 -4.68 32.36 -16.87
CA TYR A 448 -5.49 32.74 -15.71
C TYR A 448 -6.96 32.95 -16.11
N HIS A 449 -7.20 33.68 -17.20
CA HIS A 449 -8.55 33.87 -17.75
C HIS A 449 -9.22 32.54 -18.08
N ASN A 450 -8.51 31.66 -18.79
CA ASN A 450 -9.05 30.37 -19.20
C ASN A 450 -9.41 29.48 -17.99
N ILE A 451 -8.58 29.48 -16.95
CA ILE A 451 -8.83 28.71 -15.72
C ILE A 451 -10.05 29.25 -14.98
N ILE A 452 -10.17 30.57 -14.82
CA ILE A 452 -11.30 31.19 -14.14
C ILE A 452 -12.59 31.07 -14.97
N GLU A 453 -12.54 31.16 -16.29
CA GLU A 453 -13.72 30.96 -17.16
C GLU A 453 -14.21 29.51 -17.13
N LYS A 454 -13.28 28.55 -17.17
CA LYS A 454 -13.56 27.11 -17.09
C LYS A 454 -13.45 26.57 -15.68
N TYR A 455 -13.81 27.37 -14.68
CA TYR A 455 -13.66 27.04 -13.26
C TYR A 455 -14.25 25.68 -12.88
N LYS A 456 -15.37 25.28 -13.51
CA LYS A 456 -16.06 24.00 -13.27
C LYS A 456 -15.22 22.78 -13.64
N ASP A 457 -14.46 22.87 -14.73
CA ASP A 457 -13.65 21.81 -15.29
C ASP A 457 -12.26 21.80 -14.62
N LYS A 458 -11.73 22.99 -14.30
CA LYS A 458 -10.37 23.19 -13.78
C LYS A 458 -10.33 23.49 -12.27
N ARG A 459 -11.08 22.73 -11.47
CA ARG A 459 -11.34 23.02 -10.03
C ARG A 459 -10.06 23.14 -9.20
N GLU A 460 -9.15 22.18 -9.31
CA GLU A 460 -7.88 22.20 -8.56
C GLU A 460 -6.96 23.34 -9.02
N ALA A 461 -6.96 23.67 -10.32
CA ALA A 461 -6.19 24.79 -10.84
C ALA A 461 -6.68 26.13 -10.30
N VAL A 462 -8.01 26.34 -10.20
CA VAL A 462 -8.58 27.55 -9.59
C VAL A 462 -8.11 27.69 -8.14
N ILE A 463 -8.21 26.63 -7.34
CA ILE A 463 -7.77 26.63 -5.93
C ILE A 463 -6.27 26.94 -5.84
N TRP A 464 -5.47 26.33 -6.72
CA TRP A 464 -4.04 26.56 -6.73
C TRP A 464 -3.69 28.00 -7.08
N LEU A 465 -4.30 28.59 -8.12
CA LEU A 465 -4.04 29.99 -8.49
C LEU A 465 -4.37 30.92 -7.32
N VAL A 466 -5.54 30.76 -6.71
CA VAL A 466 -5.96 31.62 -5.58
C VAL A 466 -4.99 31.56 -4.40
N ARG A 467 -4.40 30.39 -4.14
CA ARG A 467 -3.43 30.23 -3.03
C ARG A 467 -2.05 30.78 -3.33
N ASN A 468 -1.67 30.89 -4.60
CA ASN A 468 -0.31 31.26 -5.03
C ASN A 468 -0.26 32.63 -5.72
N THR A 469 -1.37 33.38 -5.74
CA THR A 469 -1.46 34.69 -6.34
C THR A 469 -2.01 35.69 -5.34
N GLU A 470 -1.29 36.79 -5.13
CA GLU A 470 -1.72 37.89 -4.27
C GLU A 470 -3.00 38.56 -4.80
N GLU A 471 -3.84 39.05 -3.88
CA GLU A 471 -5.14 39.66 -4.21
C GLU A 471 -5.01 40.82 -5.21
N GLU A 472 -4.02 41.70 -5.00
CA GLU A 472 -3.80 42.88 -5.86
C GLU A 472 -3.42 42.49 -7.29
N ALA A 473 -2.61 41.45 -7.45
CA ALA A 473 -2.11 40.97 -8.74
C ALA A 473 -3.24 40.50 -9.68
N TRP A 474 -4.35 39.98 -9.14
CA TRP A 474 -5.50 39.57 -9.95
C TRP A 474 -6.02 40.70 -10.84
N SER A 475 -6.14 41.90 -10.28
CA SER A 475 -6.67 43.05 -11.02
C SER A 475 -5.57 43.79 -11.78
N THR A 476 -4.40 43.99 -11.17
CA THR A 476 -3.31 44.81 -11.75
C THR A 476 -2.52 44.08 -12.82
N GLU A 477 -2.19 42.80 -12.61
CA GLU A 477 -1.38 42.01 -13.53
C GLU A 477 -2.23 41.19 -14.48
N PHE A 478 -3.31 40.59 -13.99
CA PHE A 478 -4.13 39.68 -14.78
C PHE A 478 -5.40 40.30 -15.34
N GLY A 479 -5.81 41.50 -14.92
CA GLY A 479 -7.03 42.15 -15.41
C GLY A 479 -8.32 41.41 -15.04
N ILE A 480 -8.28 40.54 -14.03
CA ILE A 480 -9.42 39.77 -13.52
C ILE A 480 -9.87 40.42 -12.21
N PRO A 481 -11.09 41.00 -12.14
CA PRO A 481 -11.59 41.54 -10.88
C PRO A 481 -11.62 40.46 -9.80
N PHE A 482 -11.07 40.75 -8.63
CA PHE A 482 -11.01 39.77 -7.54
C PHE A 482 -12.40 39.25 -7.14
N GLU A 483 -13.43 40.10 -7.26
CA GLU A 483 -14.83 39.69 -7.10
C GLU A 483 -15.21 38.50 -8.01
N LYS A 484 -14.76 38.48 -9.27
CA LYS A 484 -15.01 37.36 -10.22
C LYS A 484 -14.35 36.07 -9.74
N VAL A 485 -13.17 36.16 -9.11
CA VAL A 485 -12.45 35.02 -8.54
C VAL A 485 -13.23 34.45 -7.35
N LEU A 486 -13.69 35.31 -6.44
CA LEU A 486 -14.52 34.90 -5.30
C LEU A 486 -15.83 34.26 -5.73
N ILE A 487 -16.53 34.84 -6.71
CA ILE A 487 -17.75 34.25 -7.29
C ILE A 487 -17.45 32.83 -7.83
N SER A 488 -16.30 32.64 -8.46
CA SER A 488 -15.91 31.33 -9.00
C SER A 488 -15.68 30.30 -7.89
N LEU A 489 -15.00 30.68 -6.81
CA LEU A 489 -14.81 29.83 -5.62
C LEU A 489 -16.14 29.49 -4.94
N ILE A 490 -17.04 30.45 -4.77
CA ILE A 490 -18.35 30.27 -4.14
C ILE A 490 -19.20 29.30 -4.97
N LYS A 491 -19.21 29.46 -6.30
CA LYS A 491 -19.90 28.52 -7.21
C LYS A 491 -19.28 27.13 -7.18
N LEU A 492 -17.95 27.00 -7.06
CA LEU A 492 -17.30 25.70 -6.87
C LEU A 492 -17.66 25.06 -5.53
N LEU A 493 -17.77 25.86 -4.46
CA LEU A 493 -18.22 25.38 -3.16
C LEU A 493 -19.64 24.81 -3.26
N GLU A 494 -20.55 25.54 -3.89
CA GLU A 494 -21.92 25.09 -4.13
C GLU A 494 -21.98 23.79 -4.97
N ILE A 495 -21.22 23.72 -6.07
CA ILE A 495 -21.11 22.52 -6.91
C ILE A 495 -20.58 21.33 -6.10
N SER A 496 -19.55 21.55 -5.27
CA SER A 496 -18.96 20.48 -4.46
C SER A 496 -19.95 19.91 -3.44
N PHE A 497 -20.74 20.75 -2.78
CA PHE A 497 -21.81 20.31 -1.88
C PHE A 497 -22.87 19.50 -2.63
N ARG A 498 -23.33 20.01 -3.78
CA ARG A 498 -24.30 19.35 -4.64
C ARG A 498 -23.82 17.97 -5.09
N GLU A 499 -22.56 17.83 -5.50
CA GLU A 499 -22.00 16.55 -5.95
C GLU A 499 -21.77 15.56 -4.81
N ILE A 500 -21.39 16.04 -3.61
CA ILE A 500 -21.33 15.21 -2.40
C ILE A 500 -22.72 14.63 -2.08
N ASN A 501 -23.75 15.48 -2.09
CA ASN A 501 -25.14 15.06 -1.83
C ASN A 501 -25.65 14.08 -2.89
N ASN A 502 -25.23 14.25 -4.15
CA ASN A 502 -25.52 13.33 -5.25
C ASN A 502 -24.61 12.09 -5.30
N ARG A 503 -23.75 11.87 -4.30
CA ARG A 503 -22.81 10.74 -4.21
C ARG A 503 -21.85 10.60 -5.40
N ARG A 504 -21.48 11.71 -6.04
CA ARG A 504 -20.50 11.76 -7.14
C ARG A 504 -19.13 12.15 -6.63
N GLU A 505 -18.13 11.30 -6.89
CA GLU A 505 -16.72 11.54 -6.54
C GLU A 505 -16.53 12.13 -5.12
N VAL A 506 -17.20 11.52 -4.14
CA VAL A 506 -17.40 12.10 -2.80
C VAL A 506 -16.09 12.48 -2.12
N SER A 507 -15.05 11.67 -2.25
CA SER A 507 -13.73 11.97 -1.66
C SER A 507 -13.08 13.21 -2.27
N PHE A 508 -13.06 13.30 -3.60
CA PHE A 508 -12.53 14.45 -4.33
C PHE A 508 -13.30 15.72 -3.99
N ASN A 509 -14.63 15.68 -4.04
CA ASN A 509 -15.45 16.86 -3.75
C ASN A 509 -15.35 17.30 -2.28
N ARG A 510 -15.19 16.38 -1.32
CA ARG A 510 -14.90 16.74 0.08
C ARG A 510 -13.57 17.47 0.23
N LYS A 511 -12.53 17.04 -0.51
CA LYS A 511 -11.21 17.73 -0.53
C LYS A 511 -11.36 19.15 -1.06
N ILE A 512 -11.99 19.31 -2.24
CA ILE A 512 -12.26 20.60 -2.88
C ILE A 512 -13.04 21.52 -1.94
N ASN A 513 -14.14 21.01 -1.38
CA ASN A 513 -15.01 21.74 -0.46
C ASN A 513 -14.24 22.27 0.76
N LYS A 514 -13.45 21.41 1.43
CA LYS A 514 -12.61 21.78 2.58
C LYS A 514 -11.59 22.86 2.22
N GLN A 515 -10.90 22.71 1.08
CA GLN A 515 -9.91 23.68 0.63
C GLN A 515 -10.54 25.06 0.36
N ILE A 516 -11.68 25.10 -0.32
CA ILE A 516 -12.38 26.36 -0.62
C ILE A 516 -12.89 27.03 0.66
N GLN A 517 -13.52 26.28 1.59
CA GLN A 517 -13.94 26.85 2.87
C GLN A 517 -12.77 27.40 3.68
N THR A 518 -11.60 26.75 3.61
CA THR A 518 -10.40 27.22 4.30
C THR A 518 -9.94 28.56 3.73
N ILE A 519 -9.89 28.71 2.40
CA ILE A 519 -9.55 29.97 1.73
C ILE A 519 -10.56 31.06 2.09
N LEU A 520 -11.85 30.79 1.88
CA LEU A 520 -12.89 31.80 2.02
C LEU A 520 -13.06 32.29 3.47
N PHE A 521 -13.07 31.37 4.44
CA PHE A 521 -13.45 31.68 5.83
C PHE A 521 -12.26 31.65 6.80
N LYS A 522 -11.43 30.61 6.78
CA LYS A 522 -10.33 30.48 7.76
C LYS A 522 -9.17 31.42 7.49
N GLU A 523 -8.81 31.58 6.22
CA GLU A 523 -7.80 32.54 5.75
C GLU A 523 -8.39 33.97 5.64
N LYS A 524 -9.65 34.17 6.06
CA LYS A 524 -10.36 35.45 6.16
C LYS A 524 -10.48 36.25 4.85
N VAL A 525 -10.29 35.61 3.69
CA VAL A 525 -10.37 36.27 2.38
C VAL A 525 -11.72 36.99 2.19
N LEU A 526 -12.83 36.38 2.57
CA LEU A 526 -14.14 37.04 2.49
C LEU A 526 -14.30 38.21 3.47
N LEU A 527 -13.72 38.11 4.67
CA LEU A 527 -13.79 39.21 5.64
C LEU A 527 -12.97 40.40 5.16
N ASN A 528 -11.77 40.16 4.62
CA ASN A 528 -10.94 41.20 4.03
C ASN A 528 -11.66 41.88 2.84
N PHE A 529 -12.28 41.09 1.97
CA PHE A 529 -13.10 41.62 0.87
C PHE A 529 -14.24 42.51 1.36
N VAL A 530 -14.91 42.10 2.45
CA VAL A 530 -15.96 42.90 3.12
C VAL A 530 -15.40 44.16 3.77
N GLU A 531 -14.10 44.27 4.07
CA GLU A 531 -13.47 45.48 4.61
C GLU A 531 -12.93 46.44 3.54
N THR A 532 -12.67 45.97 2.33
CA THR A 532 -12.06 46.76 1.25
C THR A 532 -13.05 47.16 0.15
N SER A 533 -14.13 46.40 -0.07
CA SER A 533 -15.01 46.54 -1.24
C SER A 533 -16.23 47.45 -1.04
N GLU A 534 -16.94 47.79 -2.11
CA GLU A 534 -18.18 48.60 -2.03
C GLU A 534 -19.40 47.75 -1.60
N GLU A 535 -20.44 48.42 -1.08
CA GLU A 535 -21.66 47.79 -0.55
C GLU A 535 -22.34 46.84 -1.57
N ASP A 536 -22.40 47.24 -2.85
CA ASP A 536 -23.02 46.45 -3.91
C ASP A 536 -22.26 45.14 -4.19
N SER A 537 -20.93 45.19 -4.21
CA SER A 537 -20.08 44.00 -4.38
C SER A 537 -20.21 43.05 -3.20
N VAL A 538 -20.23 43.59 -1.98
CA VAL A 538 -20.47 42.81 -0.75
C VAL A 538 -21.85 42.14 -0.79
N ASN A 539 -22.88 42.84 -1.26
CA ASN A 539 -24.22 42.28 -1.40
C ASN A 539 -24.28 41.10 -2.38
N ARG A 540 -23.63 41.22 -3.54
CA ARG A 540 -23.57 40.13 -4.53
C ARG A 540 -22.89 38.88 -3.95
N ILE A 541 -21.75 39.05 -3.29
CA ILE A 541 -21.01 37.94 -2.67
C ILE A 541 -21.82 37.30 -1.54
N PHE A 542 -22.39 38.11 -0.64
CA PHE A 542 -23.19 37.61 0.48
C PHE A 542 -24.42 36.83 -0.01
N SER A 543 -25.12 37.34 -1.03
CA SER A 543 -26.29 36.65 -1.60
C SER A 543 -25.93 35.25 -2.10
N LEU A 544 -24.82 35.10 -2.84
CA LEU A 544 -24.37 33.79 -3.32
C LEU A 544 -24.00 32.82 -2.19
N ILE A 545 -23.43 33.33 -1.09
CA ILE A 545 -23.07 32.51 0.08
C ILE A 545 -24.32 32.10 0.87
N ASN A 546 -25.27 33.03 1.02
CA ASN A 546 -26.52 32.77 1.72
C ASN A 546 -27.32 31.65 1.04
N ASP A 547 -27.31 31.61 -0.29
CA ASP A 547 -27.99 30.61 -1.11
C ASP A 547 -27.41 29.17 -0.98
N ILE A 548 -26.21 29.00 -0.41
CA ILE A 548 -25.61 27.68 -0.21
C ILE A 548 -26.26 26.97 0.98
N LYS A 549 -27.15 26.02 0.72
CA LYS A 549 -27.90 25.28 1.76
C LYS A 549 -27.01 24.54 2.77
N ASP A 550 -26.04 23.77 2.28
CA ASP A 550 -25.21 22.89 3.10
C ASP A 550 -24.03 23.59 3.82
N LEU A 551 -23.93 24.93 3.73
CA LEU A 551 -22.89 25.70 4.40
C LEU A 551 -23.25 25.91 5.89
N ASP A 552 -22.27 25.76 6.77
CA ASP A 552 -22.43 25.95 8.22
C ASP A 552 -23.09 27.31 8.54
N PRO A 553 -24.24 27.32 9.24
CA PRO A 553 -24.95 28.55 9.61
C PRO A 553 -24.08 29.55 10.39
N SER A 554 -23.12 29.08 11.18
CA SER A 554 -22.21 29.96 11.94
C SER A 554 -21.36 30.83 11.03
N LEU A 555 -20.87 30.30 9.91
CA LEU A 555 -20.08 31.05 8.93
C LEU A 555 -20.91 32.14 8.25
N LYS A 556 -22.19 31.86 7.97
CA LYS A 556 -23.12 32.86 7.43
C LYS A 556 -23.41 33.96 8.45
N LEU A 557 -23.56 33.59 9.73
CA LEU A 557 -23.79 34.53 10.82
C LEU A 557 -22.58 35.45 11.03
N ASP A 558 -21.37 34.90 11.04
CA ASP A 558 -20.12 35.67 11.19
C ASP A 558 -19.97 36.69 10.07
N MET A 559 -20.25 36.29 8.83
CA MET A 559 -20.28 37.21 7.69
C MET A 559 -21.33 38.31 7.86
N LYS A 560 -22.56 37.94 8.26
CA LYS A 560 -23.64 38.90 8.48
C LYS A 560 -23.25 39.94 9.54
N SER A 561 -22.65 39.49 10.64
CA SER A 561 -22.14 40.34 11.72
C SER A 561 -21.11 41.34 11.19
N LYS A 562 -20.13 40.86 10.41
CA LYS A 562 -19.08 41.73 9.84
C LYS A 562 -19.61 42.74 8.84
N ILE A 563 -20.57 42.35 8.00
CA ILE A 563 -21.25 43.25 7.07
C ILE A 563 -21.99 44.34 7.84
N MET A 564 -22.70 43.98 8.91
CA MET A 564 -23.42 44.95 9.75
C MET A 564 -22.48 45.89 10.53
N GLU A 565 -21.28 45.44 10.90
CA GLU A 565 -20.25 46.28 11.53
C GLU A 565 -19.81 47.41 10.58
N ARG A 566 -19.57 47.09 9.31
CA ARG A 566 -19.11 48.06 8.30
C ARG A 566 -20.24 48.86 7.65
N PHE A 567 -21.38 48.22 7.42
CA PHE A 567 -22.55 48.79 6.75
C PHE A 567 -23.79 48.66 7.66
N PRO A 568 -23.96 49.51 8.69
CA PRO A 568 -25.06 49.38 9.66
C PRO A 568 -26.48 49.51 9.07
N LYS A 569 -26.61 50.05 7.85
CA LYS A 569 -27.89 50.22 7.14
C LYS A 569 -28.12 49.16 6.06
N PHE A 570 -27.25 48.15 5.99
CA PHE A 570 -27.31 47.11 4.97
C PHE A 570 -28.64 46.34 5.04
N LYS A 571 -29.27 46.12 3.89
CA LYS A 571 -30.52 45.35 3.79
C LYS A 571 -30.23 43.97 3.21
N PHE A 572 -30.47 42.94 4.01
CA PHE A 572 -30.42 41.56 3.54
C PHE A 572 -31.71 41.22 2.77
N PHE A 573 -31.61 41.02 1.46
CA PHE A 573 -32.74 40.61 0.61
C PHE A 573 -32.69 39.09 0.36
N GLY A 574 -33.83 38.41 0.49
CA GLY A 574 -33.95 36.96 0.27
C GLY A 574 -34.28 36.21 1.56
N GLY A 575 -35.58 36.07 1.82
CA GLY A 575 -36.11 35.35 2.99
C GLY A 575 -37.53 35.72 3.38
N GLU A 576 -38.44 36.01 2.44
CA GLU A 576 -39.86 35.73 2.70
C GLU A 576 -40.06 34.21 2.53
N GLU A 577 -39.69 33.44 3.54
CA GLU A 577 -40.37 32.18 3.74
C GLU A 577 -41.78 32.53 4.22
N LYS A 578 -42.78 32.17 3.42
CA LYS A 578 -44.17 32.12 3.88
C LYS A 578 -44.18 31.49 5.25
N GLU A 579 -44.68 32.21 6.24
CA GLU A 579 -45.04 31.69 7.55
C GLU A 579 -46.13 30.62 7.40
N THR A 580 -45.76 29.43 6.96
CA THR A 580 -46.24 28.25 7.66
C THR A 580 -45.38 28.15 8.90
N VAL A 581 -45.98 28.49 10.05
CA VAL A 581 -45.41 28.33 11.39
C VAL A 581 -45.03 26.86 11.61
N SER A 582 -43.87 26.46 11.10
CA SER A 582 -43.08 25.38 11.68
C SER A 582 -42.36 26.02 12.85
N ARG A 583 -42.87 25.82 14.07
CA ARG A 583 -42.16 26.24 15.29
C ARG A 583 -40.73 25.69 15.21
N GLY A 584 -39.75 26.57 15.08
CA GLY A 584 -38.35 26.24 15.31
C GLY A 584 -38.17 25.70 16.74
N LEU A 585 -37.13 24.90 16.95
CA LEU A 585 -36.79 24.34 18.24
C LEU A 585 -36.27 25.46 19.16
N ILE A 586 -37.12 25.99 20.04
CA ILE A 586 -36.72 27.02 21.01
C ILE A 586 -35.82 26.39 22.09
N VAL A 587 -34.64 26.98 22.33
CA VAL A 587 -33.60 26.47 23.23
C VAL A 587 -32.87 27.60 23.98
N THR A 588 -32.18 27.27 25.06
CA THR A 588 -31.29 28.21 25.76
C THR A 588 -29.92 28.30 25.06
N ARG A 589 -29.15 29.36 25.34
CA ARG A 589 -27.78 29.51 24.80
C ARG A 589 -26.87 28.39 25.30
N ASP A 590 -26.92 28.09 26.58
CA ASP A 590 -26.06 27.08 27.20
C ASP A 590 -26.30 25.68 26.61
N SER A 591 -27.56 25.29 26.44
CA SER A 591 -27.91 24.01 25.82
C SER A 591 -27.52 23.97 24.34
N TYR A 592 -27.65 25.09 23.60
CA TYR A 592 -27.19 25.16 22.22
C TYR A 592 -25.67 24.97 22.10
N GLU A 593 -24.89 25.64 22.95
CA GLU A 593 -23.43 25.48 22.99
C GLU A 593 -23.02 24.06 23.40
N GLU A 594 -23.73 23.44 24.34
CA GLU A 594 -23.49 22.06 24.75
C GLU A 594 -23.72 21.09 23.60
N LYS A 595 -24.82 21.25 22.84
CA LYS A 595 -25.09 20.42 21.65
C LYS A 595 -24.10 20.67 20.52
N GLN A 596 -23.61 21.89 20.33
CA GLN A 596 -22.52 22.16 19.39
C GLN A 596 -21.21 21.48 19.81
N LYS A 597 -20.85 21.55 21.10
CA LYS A 597 -19.67 20.84 21.64
C LYS A 597 -19.81 19.34 21.47
N GLN A 598 -20.99 18.78 21.72
CA GLN A 598 -21.30 17.37 21.52
C GLN A 598 -21.13 16.97 20.05
N LEU A 599 -21.72 17.73 19.11
CA LEU A 599 -21.57 17.46 17.68
C LEU A 599 -20.10 17.50 17.24
N LYS A 600 -19.35 18.50 17.70
CA LYS A 600 -17.91 18.63 17.41
C LYS A 600 -17.11 17.45 17.96
N HIS A 601 -17.37 17.03 19.20
CA HIS A 601 -16.71 15.88 19.81
C HIS A 601 -16.94 14.60 19.01
N ILE A 602 -18.18 14.34 18.59
CA ILE A 602 -18.49 13.16 17.78
C ILE A 602 -17.75 13.19 16.43
N LEU A 603 -17.71 14.34 15.76
CA LEU A 603 -17.08 14.49 14.45
C LEU A 603 -15.55 14.42 14.50
N GLU A 604 -14.92 15.06 15.48
CA GLU A 604 -13.47 15.24 15.55
C GLU A 604 -12.77 14.15 16.36
N VAL A 605 -13.47 13.47 17.27
CA VAL A 605 -12.89 12.47 18.19
C VAL A 605 -13.48 11.09 17.93
N GLU A 606 -14.80 10.92 18.09
CA GLU A 606 -15.41 9.59 18.10
C GLU A 606 -15.40 8.90 16.72
N ILE A 607 -15.74 9.62 15.64
CA ILE A 607 -15.74 9.07 14.28
C ILE A 607 -14.33 8.66 13.81
N PRO A 608 -13.27 9.48 14.00
CA PRO A 608 -11.90 9.07 13.70
C PRO A 608 -11.44 7.87 14.52
N LEU A 609 -11.74 7.84 15.83
CA LEU A 609 -11.38 6.72 16.70
C LEU A 609 -12.06 5.43 16.24
N ASN A 610 -13.36 5.47 15.98
CA ASN A 610 -14.13 4.33 15.47
C ASN A 610 -13.63 3.87 14.09
N SER A 611 -13.18 4.79 13.23
CA SER A 611 -12.60 4.44 11.92
C SER A 611 -11.26 3.71 12.06
N LYS A 612 -10.46 4.08 13.06
CA LYS A 612 -9.21 3.41 13.41
C LYS A 612 -9.48 1.99 13.96
N GLU A 613 -10.43 1.86 14.88
CA GLU A 613 -10.88 0.57 15.44
C GLU A 613 -11.34 -0.39 14.31
N ILE A 614 -12.11 0.11 13.33
CA ILE A 614 -12.51 -0.69 12.16
C ILE A 614 -11.29 -1.07 11.30
N GLY A 615 -10.33 -0.17 11.10
CA GLY A 615 -9.10 -0.44 10.35
C GLY A 615 -8.26 -1.55 10.96
N GLU A 616 -8.05 -1.48 12.28
CA GLU A 616 -7.35 -2.53 13.05
C GLU A 616 -8.08 -3.88 12.94
N ALA A 617 -9.41 -3.87 13.02
CA ALA A 617 -10.22 -5.09 12.85
C ALA A 617 -10.17 -5.69 11.44
N ILE A 618 -9.90 -4.88 10.39
CA ILE A 618 -9.74 -5.35 9.00
C ILE A 618 -8.41 -6.06 8.81
N GLU A 619 -7.34 -5.61 9.47
CA GLU A 619 -6.01 -6.21 9.39
C GLU A 619 -5.95 -7.63 9.98
N LEU A 620 -6.92 -7.98 10.82
CA LEU A 620 -7.07 -9.32 11.43
C LEU A 620 -7.64 -10.39 10.47
N GLY A 621 -8.03 -10.00 9.25
CA GLY A 621 -8.28 -10.94 8.15
C GLY A 621 -9.74 -11.31 7.92
N ASP A 622 -10.30 -12.29 8.66
CA ASP A 622 -11.58 -12.90 8.29
C ASP A 622 -12.81 -12.05 8.67
N LEU A 623 -13.22 -11.19 7.73
CA LEU A 623 -14.29 -10.20 7.91
C LEU A 623 -15.70 -10.79 8.12
N LYS A 624 -15.95 -12.05 7.75
CA LYS A 624 -17.30 -12.64 7.83
C LYS A 624 -17.70 -13.04 9.25
N GLU A 625 -16.73 -13.39 10.09
CA GLU A 625 -16.94 -13.84 11.47
C GLU A 625 -16.42 -12.86 12.52
N ASN A 626 -15.72 -11.80 12.12
CA ASN A 626 -15.16 -10.83 13.07
C ASN A 626 -16.27 -10.00 13.77
N ALA A 627 -16.48 -10.28 15.06
CA ALA A 627 -17.44 -9.57 15.91
C ALA A 627 -17.06 -8.10 16.15
N GLU A 628 -15.76 -7.79 16.22
CA GLU A 628 -15.25 -6.43 16.43
C GLU A 628 -15.50 -5.55 15.20
N TYR A 629 -15.38 -6.12 14.00
CA TYR A 629 -15.74 -5.43 12.75
C TYR A 629 -17.24 -5.09 12.68
N LYS A 630 -18.11 -6.04 13.04
CA LYS A 630 -19.57 -5.82 13.07
C LYS A 630 -19.95 -4.76 14.10
N ALA A 631 -19.41 -4.86 15.32
CA ALA A 631 -19.64 -3.88 16.37
C ALA A 631 -19.14 -2.48 15.98
N GLY A 632 -17.96 -2.38 15.35
CA GLY A 632 -17.43 -1.10 14.84
C GLY A 632 -18.31 -0.49 13.75
N LYS A 633 -18.90 -1.32 12.88
CA LYS A 633 -19.85 -0.86 11.85
C LYS A 633 -21.17 -0.38 12.42
N GLU A 634 -21.74 -1.10 13.38
CA GLU A 634 -22.96 -0.68 14.09
C GLU A 634 -22.73 0.62 14.85
N LYS A 635 -21.60 0.75 15.56
CA LYS A 635 -21.19 1.99 16.23
C LYS A 635 -21.04 3.14 15.23
N GLN A 636 -20.43 2.89 14.06
CA GLN A 636 -20.32 3.89 12.99
C GLN A 636 -21.69 4.39 12.52
N GLU A 637 -22.65 3.49 12.34
CA GLU A 637 -24.01 3.81 11.91
C GLU A 637 -24.74 4.65 12.97
N LEU A 638 -24.63 4.25 14.25
CA LEU A 638 -25.26 4.95 15.37
C LEU A 638 -24.70 6.37 15.56
N LEU A 639 -23.38 6.54 15.40
CA LEU A 639 -22.74 7.86 15.41
C LEU A 639 -23.24 8.73 14.24
N ASN A 640 -23.37 8.18 13.04
CA ASN A 640 -23.86 8.92 11.88
C ASN A 640 -25.33 9.34 12.03
N ILE A 641 -26.18 8.46 12.57
CA ILE A 641 -27.59 8.79 12.88
C ILE A 641 -27.64 9.93 13.91
N THR A 642 -26.82 9.84 14.96
CA THR A 642 -26.75 10.86 16.02
C THR A 642 -26.28 12.21 15.48
N VAL A 643 -25.24 12.22 14.63
CA VAL A 643 -24.75 13.42 13.94
C VAL A 643 -25.83 14.03 13.05
N GLY A 644 -26.53 13.19 12.27
CA GLY A 644 -27.61 13.65 11.39
C GLY A 644 -28.71 14.35 12.17
N LYS A 645 -29.17 13.73 13.26
CA LYS A 645 -30.19 14.30 14.14
C LYS A 645 -29.72 15.58 14.83
N LEU A 646 -28.51 15.60 15.40
CA LEU A 646 -27.97 16.80 16.06
C LEU A 646 -27.83 17.97 15.08
N LYS A 647 -27.39 17.72 13.85
CA LYS A 647 -27.30 18.75 12.81
C LYS A 647 -28.67 19.31 12.45
N GLU A 648 -29.64 18.43 12.23
CA GLU A 648 -31.02 18.83 11.91
C GLU A 648 -31.66 19.63 13.05
N ASP A 649 -31.47 19.18 14.31
CA ASP A 649 -32.01 19.88 15.48
C ASP A 649 -31.31 21.23 15.70
N LEU A 650 -29.98 21.31 15.52
CA LEU A 650 -29.21 22.56 15.60
C LEU A 650 -29.59 23.57 14.49
N GLU A 651 -29.86 23.10 13.28
CA GLU A 651 -30.30 23.93 12.17
C GLU A 651 -31.67 24.55 12.43
N LYS A 652 -32.57 23.80 13.07
CA LYS A 652 -33.92 24.27 13.45
C LYS A 652 -33.93 25.04 14.77
N ALA A 653 -32.83 25.07 15.51
CA ALA A 653 -32.78 25.66 16.84
C ALA A 653 -32.77 27.19 16.79
N THR A 654 -33.57 27.81 17.64
CA THR A 654 -33.61 29.27 17.84
C THR A 654 -33.31 29.56 19.31
N ILE A 655 -32.24 30.32 19.55
CA ILE A 655 -31.82 30.71 20.90
C ILE A 655 -32.81 31.75 21.44
N PHE A 656 -33.41 31.45 22.59
CA PHE A 656 -34.33 32.33 23.30
C PHE A 656 -33.63 33.21 24.32
N ASN A 657 -33.95 34.49 24.38
CA ASN A 657 -33.40 35.40 25.38
C ASN A 657 -34.31 35.45 26.62
N ALA A 658 -33.73 35.38 27.82
CA ALA A 658 -34.50 35.43 29.08
C ALA A 658 -35.32 36.73 29.25
N ASN A 659 -34.92 37.82 28.59
CA ASN A 659 -35.67 39.08 28.58
C ASN A 659 -36.98 39.03 27.75
N GLU A 660 -37.20 37.95 26.99
CA GLU A 660 -38.35 37.76 26.10
C GLU A 660 -39.42 36.84 26.72
N ILE A 661 -39.26 36.41 27.98
CA ILE A 661 -40.21 35.52 28.67
C ILE A 661 -41.59 36.19 28.78
N ASP A 662 -42.61 35.55 28.19
CA ASP A 662 -44.01 35.99 28.22
C ASP A 662 -44.77 35.27 29.34
N THR A 663 -44.98 35.95 30.47
CA THR A 663 -45.71 35.37 31.62
C THR A 663 -47.23 35.48 31.50
N SER A 664 -47.76 36.05 30.42
CA SER A 664 -49.22 36.18 30.23
C SER A 664 -49.92 34.84 29.93
N ARG A 665 -49.13 33.81 29.60
CA ARG A 665 -49.53 32.44 29.28
C ARG A 665 -48.37 31.49 29.54
N ILE A 666 -48.65 30.19 29.55
CA ILE A 666 -47.61 29.17 29.62
C ILE A 666 -46.80 29.22 28.32
N SER A 667 -45.57 29.74 28.40
CA SER A 667 -44.63 29.87 27.29
C SER A 667 -43.26 29.31 27.65
N PHE A 668 -42.32 29.40 26.71
CA PHE A 668 -40.93 29.01 26.97
C PHE A 668 -40.36 29.88 28.08
N GLY A 669 -39.67 29.26 29.03
CA GLY A 669 -39.02 29.96 30.15
C GLY A 669 -39.98 30.32 31.27
N THR A 670 -41.14 29.66 31.37
CA THR A 670 -42.10 29.91 32.44
C THR A 670 -42.09 28.81 33.50
N LYS A 671 -42.25 29.22 34.75
CA LYS A 671 -42.50 28.36 35.91
C LYS A 671 -43.98 28.46 36.25
N VAL A 672 -44.66 27.33 36.26
CA VAL A 672 -46.12 27.27 36.37
C VAL A 672 -46.52 26.46 37.58
N THR A 673 -47.37 27.05 38.41
CA THR A 673 -48.03 26.37 39.53
C THR A 673 -49.40 25.88 39.07
N LEU A 674 -49.61 24.57 39.14
CA LEU A 674 -50.84 23.89 38.76
C LEU A 674 -51.51 23.29 39.99
N PHE A 675 -52.81 23.47 40.14
CA PHE A 675 -53.62 22.76 41.13
C PHE A 675 -54.31 21.57 40.48
N ASN A 676 -53.96 20.36 40.90
CA ASN A 676 -54.55 19.12 40.42
C ASN A 676 -55.91 18.91 41.08
N VAL A 677 -56.98 19.05 40.32
CA VAL A 677 -58.36 18.97 40.82
C VAL A 677 -58.74 17.53 41.23
N ASN A 678 -58.05 16.52 40.67
CA ASN A 678 -58.33 15.12 40.99
C ASN A 678 -57.66 14.67 42.29
N THR A 679 -56.51 15.25 42.64
CA THR A 679 -55.72 14.86 43.82
C THR A 679 -55.66 15.91 44.92
N GLU A 680 -56.23 17.10 44.66
CA GLU A 680 -56.22 18.27 45.55
C GLU A 680 -54.81 18.73 45.94
N LYS A 681 -53.82 18.52 45.07
CA LYS A 681 -52.41 18.89 45.30
C LYS A 681 -51.93 19.98 44.35
N GLU A 682 -51.02 20.80 44.86
CA GLU A 682 -50.29 21.79 44.08
C GLU A 682 -49.01 21.16 43.50
N GLU A 683 -48.79 21.35 42.21
CA GLU A 683 -47.66 20.81 41.45
C GLU A 683 -47.00 21.96 40.66
N VAL A 684 -45.67 22.03 40.67
CA VAL A 684 -44.92 23.12 40.02
C VAL A 684 -44.05 22.55 38.91
N TYR A 685 -44.22 23.10 37.70
CA TYR A 685 -43.50 22.66 36.50
C TYR A 685 -42.83 23.84 35.78
N SER A 686 -41.64 23.59 35.25
CA SER A 686 -40.91 24.53 34.39
C SER A 686 -41.07 24.11 32.93
N PHE A 687 -41.50 25.03 32.06
CA PHE A 687 -41.77 24.74 30.66
C PHE A 687 -40.61 25.21 29.77
N MET A 688 -39.83 24.24 29.29
CA MET A 688 -38.62 24.47 28.50
C MET A 688 -38.63 23.67 27.19
N GLY A 689 -37.53 23.71 26.45
CA GLY A 689 -37.34 22.95 25.22
C GLY A 689 -37.03 21.47 25.49
N PRO A 690 -37.01 20.63 24.43
CA PRO A 690 -36.61 19.24 24.53
C PRO A 690 -35.18 19.03 25.03
N TRP A 691 -34.26 19.98 24.82
CA TRP A 691 -32.86 19.84 25.24
C TRP A 691 -32.65 20.11 26.72
N GLU A 692 -33.48 20.98 27.30
CA GLU A 692 -33.46 21.37 28.71
C GLU A 692 -34.39 20.51 29.57
N SER A 693 -35.21 19.64 28.95
CA SER A 693 -36.22 18.89 29.68
C SER A 693 -35.60 17.82 30.59
N ASN A 694 -35.96 17.89 31.86
CA ASN A 694 -35.65 16.89 32.87
C ASN A 694 -36.91 16.62 33.71
N PRO A 695 -37.73 15.60 33.36
CA PRO A 695 -38.96 15.29 34.08
C PRO A 695 -38.75 14.97 35.57
N SER A 696 -37.58 14.46 35.94
CA SER A 696 -37.20 14.15 37.33
C SER A 696 -37.14 15.42 38.21
N GLU A 697 -36.86 16.57 37.58
CA GLU A 697 -36.76 17.89 38.20
C GLU A 697 -37.98 18.77 37.87
N ASN A 698 -39.06 18.17 37.36
CA ASN A 698 -40.27 18.87 36.91
C ASN A 698 -40.01 19.89 35.77
N ILE A 699 -38.95 19.71 34.98
CA ILE A 699 -38.68 20.51 33.78
C ILE A 699 -39.25 19.79 32.55
N ILE A 700 -40.37 20.29 32.05
CA ILE A 700 -41.16 19.64 31.02
C ILE A 700 -40.95 20.32 29.67
N SER A 701 -40.66 19.52 28.65
CA SER A 701 -40.62 19.99 27.27
C SER A 701 -42.01 20.44 26.80
N TYR A 702 -42.10 21.60 26.16
CA TYR A 702 -43.32 22.03 25.46
C TYR A 702 -43.75 21.11 24.31
N LEU A 703 -42.84 20.27 23.79
CA LEU A 703 -43.13 19.24 22.78
C LEU A 703 -43.61 17.91 23.38
N SER A 704 -43.52 17.74 24.70
CA SER A 704 -44.01 16.52 25.36
C SER A 704 -45.56 16.45 25.33
N PRO A 705 -46.18 15.26 25.43
CA PRO A 705 -47.62 15.13 25.49
C PRO A 705 -48.27 15.96 26.61
N PHE A 706 -47.61 16.06 27.76
CA PHE A 706 -48.06 16.88 28.89
C PHE A 706 -47.85 18.38 28.63
N GLY A 707 -46.66 18.76 28.19
CA GLY A 707 -46.32 20.15 27.90
C GLY A 707 -47.21 20.77 26.81
N ASN A 708 -47.47 20.01 25.75
CA ASN A 708 -48.29 20.45 24.61
C ASN A 708 -49.74 20.78 25.02
N LYS A 709 -50.32 20.01 25.96
CA LYS A 709 -51.70 20.22 26.43
C LYS A 709 -51.85 21.44 27.33
N LEU A 710 -50.78 21.90 27.96
CA LEU A 710 -50.78 23.07 28.85
C LEU A 710 -50.24 24.33 28.15
N TRP A 711 -49.53 24.17 27.04
CA TRP A 711 -48.95 25.27 26.29
C TRP A 711 -49.97 26.34 25.91
N ASN A 712 -49.60 27.63 26.02
CA ASN A 712 -50.42 28.82 25.74
C ASN A 712 -51.64 29.05 26.64
N HIS A 713 -51.91 28.20 27.64
CA HIS A 713 -52.99 28.45 28.59
C HIS A 713 -52.62 29.54 29.61
N LYS A 714 -53.63 30.21 30.18
CA LYS A 714 -53.45 31.37 31.06
C LYS A 714 -53.75 31.07 32.52
N ALA A 715 -53.22 31.90 33.42
CA ALA A 715 -53.57 31.83 34.84
C ALA A 715 -55.10 32.00 35.04
N GLY A 716 -55.67 31.17 35.91
CA GLY A 716 -57.11 31.06 36.17
C GLY A 716 -57.85 30.05 35.29
N GLU A 717 -57.26 29.56 34.20
CA GLU A 717 -57.90 28.56 33.34
C GLU A 717 -57.83 27.16 33.94
N THR A 718 -58.87 26.36 33.70
CA THR A 718 -58.91 24.93 34.05
C THR A 718 -58.85 24.10 32.77
N VAL A 719 -57.85 23.23 32.66
CA VAL A 719 -57.59 22.39 31.49
C VAL A 719 -57.81 20.93 31.88
N SER A 720 -58.58 20.19 31.08
CA SER A 720 -58.78 18.75 31.25
C SER A 720 -58.31 18.01 30.00
N PHE A 721 -57.47 16.98 30.16
CA PHE A 721 -56.92 16.20 29.06
C PHE A 721 -56.54 14.79 29.50
N THR A 722 -56.43 13.86 28.55
CA THR A 722 -56.06 12.47 28.80
C THR A 722 -54.69 12.17 28.18
N ILE A 723 -53.79 11.55 28.93
CA ILE A 723 -52.48 11.06 28.44
C ILE A 723 -52.32 9.62 28.91
N ASN A 724 -52.02 8.69 28.00
CA ASN A 724 -51.84 7.26 28.31
C ASN A 724 -53.00 6.69 29.16
N GLU A 725 -54.24 6.98 28.76
CA GLU A 725 -55.48 6.53 29.44
C GLU A 725 -55.69 7.07 30.87
N ARG A 726 -54.89 8.06 31.30
CA ARG A 726 -55.07 8.77 32.57
C ARG A 726 -55.64 10.15 32.33
N ASP A 727 -56.70 10.48 33.08
CA ASP A 727 -57.35 11.78 33.03
C ASP A 727 -56.68 12.76 33.98
N TYR A 728 -56.30 13.91 33.42
CA TYR A 728 -55.71 15.04 34.13
C TYR A 728 -56.69 16.21 34.11
N ARG A 729 -56.88 16.85 35.26
CA ARG A 729 -57.63 18.10 35.39
C ARG A 729 -56.84 19.06 36.26
N TYR A 730 -56.33 20.12 35.65
CA TYR A 730 -55.50 21.12 36.31
C TYR A 730 -56.13 22.51 36.21
N ARG A 731 -56.09 23.27 37.30
CA ARG A 731 -56.27 24.73 37.28
C ARG A 731 -54.90 25.40 37.32
N ILE A 732 -54.68 26.40 36.48
CA ILE A 732 -53.41 27.14 36.42
C ILE A 732 -53.48 28.26 37.44
N ASP A 733 -52.74 28.16 38.53
CA ASP A 733 -52.84 29.12 39.63
C ASP A 733 -51.88 30.31 39.45
N LYS A 734 -50.66 30.05 38.95
CA LYS A 734 -49.65 31.09 38.76
C LYS A 734 -48.68 30.77 37.62
N ILE A 735 -48.22 31.81 36.93
CA ILE A 735 -47.19 31.75 35.88
C ILE A 735 -46.14 32.81 36.23
N ASP A 736 -44.93 32.36 36.54
CA ASP A 736 -43.77 33.18 36.88
C ASP A 736 -42.66 33.01 35.83
N PRO A 737 -41.76 33.99 35.65
CA PRO A 737 -40.57 33.78 34.82
C PRO A 737 -39.62 32.80 35.51
N LEU A 738 -39.03 31.89 34.74
CA LEU A 738 -37.98 30.99 35.19
C LEU A 738 -36.62 31.70 35.08
N ASP A 739 -35.78 31.56 36.10
CA ASP A 739 -34.39 32.04 36.08
C ASP A 739 -33.50 30.91 35.56
N PHE A 740 -32.89 31.10 34.38
CA PHE A 740 -32.07 30.11 33.68
C PHE A 740 -30.94 30.76 32.88
#